data_AF-A0A6P9ECS1-F1
#
_entry.id   AF-A0A6P9ECS1-F1
#
_cell.length_a   1.000
_cell.length_b   1.000
_cell.length_c   1.000
_cell.angle_alpha   90.00
_cell.angle_beta   90.00
_cell.angle_gamma   90.00
#
_symmetry.space_group_name_H-M   'P 1'
#
loop_
_entity.id
_entity.type
_entity.pdbx_description
1 polymer ?
#
loop_
_entity_poly.entity_id
_entity_poly.type
_entity_poly.pdbx_seq_one_letter_code
_entity_poly.pdbx_strand_id
1 'polypeptide(L)'
;MDILHRLDIPVLFPKPKRVRVVKWHQPPQGWVKLNTDGSSFGNPGTSGVGGVIRDEDGRLLLAYSVPLGLGTNNFAEFSSLLEGVRRCHALGFYRVQIETDSQLVVNWIVKNKCPIWYLEDFWEDLQEHLNSLEYTVTHIFREGNVVADFLAKCGAEGLNSDWSDIHMLPSLLRGLLRMDKLDTEALSDSWSKLEQISNLVSKKQSLYPVSLGNSIRSSASKAASGDVIRERSVEKLFSNLKRAAEQEHKTKMEPDSNVKSLKNKLVFNDALSAKLVHWNDSANCCSWEGVTCNEGRVIGLDLSNESISGVLDNSSSLFNLHHLQKLNLAYNEFDSSQIPSQFTKLSNLTYLNLSTAGFAGQIPLEISHLKRLATLDLSIHSYRSTYLLMPEKPNLSTLVQNLSGLRELHLDGNLQSLSVIHLADNQFFVPVPEFFADFKNLTSLSFTSSKLNGKFPEKIFQIPTLQRIELSGNSMLQGSLSEFPWNGNLRTLELGGTFFSGTLSDSIGNLKMLAIVDLYSCNFNGSIPKSMATLTQLVYLDMSYNNFTGPIPSFSMAKRLTEIYLTRNDLTGKITSTQWKELRNLEILDLGYNSLEGGLPISLFSLPLLLELRLSNNRFSGQLDEFSNVSSHPLYILDLSNNNLEGPVPMSVFEL
;
A
#
# COMPACT_ATOMS: atom_id res chain seq x y z
N MET A 1 51.18 -10.20 -23.16
CA MET A 1 51.45 -8.84 -22.65
C MET A 1 51.89 -7.91 -23.79
N ASP A 2 51.26 -8.01 -24.98
CA ASP A 2 51.58 -7.09 -26.10
C ASP A 2 50.50 -7.04 -27.21
N ILE A 3 49.22 -6.93 -26.83
CA ILE A 3 48.11 -6.47 -27.70
C ILE A 3 47.06 -5.77 -26.82
N LEU A 4 47.45 -4.68 -26.15
CA LEU A 4 46.54 -3.78 -25.42
C LEU A 4 46.92 -2.29 -25.63
N HIS A 5 47.58 -1.97 -26.74
CA HIS A 5 47.68 -0.61 -27.25
C HIS A 5 46.96 -0.57 -28.60
N ARG A 6 45.68 -0.12 -28.63
CA ARG A 6 44.99 0.53 -29.77
C ARG A 6 43.45 0.62 -29.66
N LEU A 7 42.88 0.73 -28.46
CA LEU A 7 41.49 1.19 -28.33
C LEU A 7 41.41 2.21 -27.19
N ASP A 8 41.55 3.48 -27.53
CA ASP A 8 41.25 4.61 -26.65
C ASP A 8 39.74 4.66 -26.39
N ILE A 9 39.31 4.07 -25.29
CA ILE A 9 37.98 4.28 -24.70
C ILE A 9 38.20 4.67 -23.23
N PRO A 10 37.70 5.82 -22.75
CA PRO A 10 37.86 6.22 -21.35
C PRO A 10 37.17 5.21 -20.43
N VAL A 11 37.94 4.58 -19.54
CA VAL A 11 37.42 3.73 -18.47
C VAL A 11 36.77 4.60 -17.40
N LEU A 12 35.44 4.59 -17.32
CA LEU A 12 34.65 5.17 -16.24
C LEU A 12 34.10 4.06 -15.33
N PHE A 13 34.96 3.33 -14.61
CA PHE A 13 34.53 2.60 -13.40
C PHE A 13 35.69 2.54 -12.39
N PRO A 14 35.50 2.97 -11.12
CA PRO A 14 36.55 2.92 -10.12
C PRO A 14 36.80 1.48 -9.66
N LYS A 15 38.08 1.15 -9.39
CA LYS A 15 38.50 -0.13 -8.80
C LYS A 15 37.78 -0.38 -7.46
N PRO A 16 37.31 -1.61 -7.16
CA PRO A 16 36.68 -1.91 -5.89
C PRO A 16 37.69 -1.78 -4.74
N LYS A 17 37.33 -0.99 -3.72
CA LYS A 17 38.04 -0.93 -2.44
C LYS A 17 37.96 -2.30 -1.75
N ARG A 18 39.04 -2.71 -1.08
CA ARG A 18 39.11 -3.96 -0.30
C ARG A 18 37.91 -4.05 0.65
N VAL A 19 37.02 -5.01 0.42
CA VAL A 19 35.91 -5.36 1.32
C VAL A 19 36.50 -5.89 2.62
N ARG A 20 36.21 -5.23 3.75
CA ARG A 20 36.51 -5.79 5.08
C ARG A 20 35.61 -7.01 5.28
N VAL A 21 36.18 -8.15 5.65
CA VAL A 21 35.42 -9.37 5.96
C VAL A 21 34.51 -9.06 7.16
N VAL A 22 33.21 -8.98 6.89
CA VAL A 22 32.19 -8.83 7.92
C VAL A 22 32.07 -10.18 8.61
N LYS A 23 32.30 -10.22 9.92
CA LYS A 23 32.14 -11.47 10.68
C LYS A 23 30.66 -11.87 10.66
N TRP A 24 30.37 -13.09 10.18
CA TRP A 24 29.04 -13.69 10.28
C TRP A 24 28.71 -13.99 11.75
N HIS A 25 27.68 -13.32 12.27
CA HIS A 25 27.12 -13.60 13.58
C HIS A 25 25.88 -14.47 13.39
N GLN A 26 25.88 -15.68 13.97
CA GLN A 26 24.75 -16.60 13.83
C GLN A 26 23.51 -16.01 14.52
N PRO A 27 22.32 -16.08 13.88
CA PRO A 27 21.07 -15.76 14.56
C PRO A 27 20.73 -16.85 15.61
N PRO A 28 19.74 -16.62 16.48
CA PRO A 28 19.28 -17.65 17.42
C PRO A 28 18.87 -18.93 16.69
N GLN A 29 18.97 -20.08 17.37
CA GLN A 29 18.69 -21.38 16.74
C GLN A 29 17.25 -21.43 16.20
N GLY A 30 17.09 -21.86 14.94
CA GLY A 30 15.83 -21.91 14.22
C GLY A 30 15.34 -20.57 13.66
N TRP A 31 16.18 -19.52 13.66
CA TRP A 31 15.89 -18.23 13.05
C TRP A 31 16.59 -18.11 11.70
N VAL A 32 15.98 -17.37 10.77
CA VAL A 32 16.63 -16.93 9.53
C VAL A 32 17.13 -15.51 9.69
N LYS A 33 18.17 -15.15 8.94
CA LYS A 33 18.67 -13.78 8.87
C LYS A 33 18.31 -13.14 7.54
N LEU A 34 17.70 -11.97 7.59
CA LEU A 34 17.34 -11.13 6.45
C LEU A 34 18.26 -9.90 6.40
N ASN A 35 19.05 -9.77 5.35
CA ASN A 35 19.88 -8.60 5.07
C ASN A 35 19.28 -7.81 3.90
N THR A 36 19.02 -6.52 4.07
CA THR A 36 18.38 -5.66 3.05
C THR A 36 19.16 -4.38 2.78
N ASP A 37 19.10 -3.87 1.56
CA ASP A 37 19.69 -2.59 1.12
C ASP A 37 18.84 -1.99 -0.02
N GLY A 38 18.74 -0.66 -0.07
CA GLY A 38 18.02 0.09 -1.09
C GLY A 38 18.91 1.13 -1.76
N SER A 39 19.05 1.07 -3.09
CA SER A 39 19.92 1.99 -3.82
C SER A 39 19.11 2.96 -4.66
N SER A 40 19.24 4.27 -4.41
CA SER A 40 18.91 5.31 -5.38
C SER A 40 20.19 6.07 -5.78
N PHE A 41 20.59 6.00 -7.06
CA PHE A 41 21.70 6.82 -7.55
C PHE A 41 21.16 8.21 -7.91
N GLY A 42 21.92 9.27 -7.57
CA GLY A 42 21.53 10.68 -7.70
C GLY A 42 21.34 11.23 -9.13
N ASN A 43 20.84 10.42 -10.06
CA ASN A 43 20.31 10.84 -11.35
C ASN A 43 18.84 10.39 -11.46
N PRO A 44 17.97 11.16 -12.12
CA PRO A 44 16.58 10.79 -12.31
C PRO A 44 16.49 9.58 -13.26
N GLY A 45 16.40 8.36 -12.69
CA GLY A 45 15.87 7.19 -13.40
C GLY A 45 16.28 5.81 -12.88
N THR A 46 17.10 5.69 -11.82
CA THR A 46 17.79 4.42 -11.50
C THR A 46 17.76 4.09 -10.01
N SER A 47 16.64 3.53 -9.52
CA SER A 47 16.52 2.99 -8.15
C SER A 47 16.26 1.49 -8.16
N GLY A 48 16.67 0.78 -7.11
CA GLY A 48 16.41 -0.65 -6.97
C GLY A 48 16.53 -1.12 -5.53
N VAL A 49 15.83 -2.22 -5.22
CA VAL A 49 15.92 -2.91 -3.92
C VAL A 49 16.67 -4.21 -4.06
N GLY A 50 17.38 -4.63 -3.00
CA GLY A 50 18.03 -5.91 -2.96
C GLY A 50 18.17 -6.46 -1.53
N GLY A 51 18.16 -7.78 -1.42
CA GLY A 51 18.36 -8.44 -0.14
C GLY A 51 18.62 -9.93 -0.24
N VAL A 52 19.00 -10.51 0.89
CA VAL A 52 19.33 -11.94 1.01
C VAL A 52 18.81 -12.52 2.31
N ILE A 53 18.32 -13.75 2.25
CA ILE A 53 17.85 -14.55 3.37
C ILE A 53 18.81 -15.72 3.57
N ARG A 54 19.28 -15.93 4.79
CA ARG A 54 20.19 -17.03 5.15
C ARG A 54 19.68 -17.81 6.35
N ASP A 55 20.05 -19.09 6.44
CA ASP A 55 19.80 -19.91 7.63
C ASP A 55 20.78 -19.61 8.77
N GLU A 56 20.61 -20.32 9.88
CA GLU A 56 21.46 -20.19 11.08
C GLU A 56 22.94 -20.54 10.85
N ASP A 57 23.22 -21.38 9.85
CA ASP A 57 24.58 -21.78 9.45
C ASP A 57 25.21 -20.78 8.46
N GLY A 58 24.45 -19.77 8.03
CA GLY A 58 24.89 -18.77 7.06
C GLY A 58 24.78 -19.23 5.60
N ARG A 59 24.04 -20.32 5.34
CA ARG A 59 23.76 -20.77 3.97
C ARG A 59 22.70 -19.87 3.36
N LEU A 60 22.89 -19.49 2.10
CA LEU A 60 21.93 -18.69 1.36
C LEU A 60 20.67 -19.49 1.06
N LEU A 61 19.53 -18.99 1.53
CA LEU A 61 18.21 -19.54 1.26
C LEU A 61 17.53 -18.82 0.09
N LEU A 62 17.66 -17.49 0.02
CA LEU A 62 17.08 -16.66 -1.05
C LEU A 62 17.94 -15.41 -1.27
N ALA A 63 18.01 -14.94 -2.52
CA ALA A 63 18.46 -13.60 -2.87
C ALA A 63 17.41 -12.96 -3.77
N TYR A 64 17.16 -11.66 -3.60
CA TYR A 64 16.19 -10.92 -4.42
C TYR A 64 16.75 -9.57 -4.84
N SER A 65 16.24 -9.09 -5.98
CA SER A 65 16.51 -7.78 -6.55
C SER A 65 15.25 -7.34 -7.29
N VAL A 66 14.73 -6.13 -7.00
CA VAL A 66 13.53 -5.61 -7.67
C VAL A 66 13.83 -4.21 -8.21
N PRO A 67 13.50 -3.92 -9.48
CA PRO A 67 13.56 -2.57 -10.01
C PRO A 67 12.60 -1.66 -9.24
N LEU A 68 13.08 -0.49 -8.85
CA LEU A 68 12.23 0.59 -8.37
C LEU A 68 12.24 1.70 -9.41
N GLY A 69 11.07 2.26 -9.71
CA GLY A 69 10.99 3.51 -10.47
C GLY A 69 11.72 4.65 -9.75
N LEU A 70 11.61 5.87 -10.25
CA LEU A 70 12.16 7.07 -9.60
C LEU A 70 11.72 7.16 -8.13
N GLY A 71 12.67 7.14 -7.19
CA GLY A 71 12.39 7.18 -5.76
C GLY A 71 13.54 7.75 -4.92
N THR A 72 13.26 8.12 -3.67
CA THR A 72 14.28 8.59 -2.71
C THR A 72 15.01 7.40 -2.08
N ASN A 73 16.22 7.61 -1.52
CA ASN A 73 16.93 6.57 -0.77
C ASN A 73 16.06 5.98 0.35
N ASN A 74 15.30 6.82 1.06
CA ASN A 74 14.41 6.37 2.14
C ASN A 74 13.31 5.44 1.62
N PHE A 75 12.75 5.73 0.44
CA PHE A 75 11.76 4.87 -0.20
C PHE A 75 12.40 3.53 -0.61
N ALA A 76 13.58 3.56 -1.24
CA ALA A 76 14.27 2.35 -1.67
C ALA A 76 14.63 1.42 -0.49
N GLU A 77 15.17 1.98 0.59
CA GLU A 77 15.48 1.23 1.81
C GLU A 77 14.24 0.61 2.43
N PHE A 78 13.17 1.38 2.51
CA PHE A 78 11.90 0.93 3.07
C PHE A 78 11.26 -0.19 2.24
N SER A 79 11.20 -0.01 0.92
CA SER A 79 10.69 -1.01 -0.01
C SER A 79 11.53 -2.29 0.01
N SER A 80 12.85 -2.17 0.21
CA SER A 80 13.74 -3.33 0.29
C SER A 80 13.44 -4.19 1.50
N LEU A 81 13.17 -3.56 2.64
CA LEU A 81 12.72 -4.26 3.84
C LEU A 81 11.35 -4.91 3.66
N LEU A 82 10.36 -4.16 3.16
CA LEU A 82 8.99 -4.67 2.95
C LEU A 82 9.00 -5.90 2.05
N GLU A 83 9.73 -5.86 0.94
CA GLU A 83 9.85 -6.99 0.05
C GLU A 83 10.55 -8.18 0.73
N GLY A 84 11.63 -7.95 1.47
CA GLY A 84 12.33 -9.00 2.21
C GLY A 84 11.45 -9.70 3.24
N VAL A 85 10.65 -8.93 3.98
CA VAL A 85 9.69 -9.43 4.98
C VAL A 85 8.57 -10.23 4.32
N ARG A 86 8.01 -9.75 3.20
CA ARG A 86 7.03 -10.51 2.40
C ARG A 86 7.59 -11.84 1.92
N ARG A 87 8.85 -11.88 1.49
CA ARG A 87 9.53 -13.12 1.06
C ARG A 87 9.77 -14.09 2.21
N CYS A 88 10.15 -13.60 3.40
CA CYS A 88 10.23 -14.42 4.61
C CYS A 88 8.87 -15.06 4.92
N HIS A 89 7.80 -14.26 4.91
CA HIS A 89 6.44 -14.73 5.18
C HIS A 89 5.97 -15.76 4.13
N ALA A 90 6.22 -15.52 2.84
CA ALA A 90 5.87 -16.42 1.74
C ALA A 90 6.61 -17.76 1.81
N LEU A 91 7.84 -17.79 2.35
CA LEU A 91 8.63 -19.00 2.56
C LEU A 91 8.33 -19.70 3.90
N GLY A 92 7.41 -19.17 4.71
CA GLY A 92 7.05 -19.73 6.02
C GLY A 92 8.11 -19.48 7.10
N PHE A 93 8.97 -18.47 6.93
CA PHE A 93 9.95 -18.09 7.95
C PHE A 93 9.35 -17.08 8.91
N TYR A 94 8.86 -17.58 10.06
CA TYR A 94 8.21 -16.75 11.08
C TYR A 94 9.14 -16.20 12.17
N ARG A 95 10.42 -16.59 12.15
CA ARG A 95 11.46 -16.17 13.12
C ARG A 95 12.63 -15.53 12.38
N VAL A 96 12.74 -14.20 12.44
CA VAL A 96 13.60 -13.44 11.53
C VAL A 96 14.48 -12.43 12.26
N GLN A 97 15.79 -12.51 12.07
CA GLN A 97 16.73 -11.45 12.46
C GLN A 97 16.96 -10.54 11.25
N ILE A 98 16.50 -9.30 11.35
CA ILE A 98 16.55 -8.28 10.29
C ILE A 98 17.78 -7.39 10.49
N GLU A 99 18.55 -7.21 9.42
CA GLU A 99 19.73 -6.36 9.36
C GLU A 99 19.66 -5.42 8.14
N THR A 100 19.64 -4.12 8.39
CA THR A 100 19.58 -3.05 7.37
C THR A 100 20.63 -1.99 7.66
N ASP A 101 21.14 -1.31 6.64
CA ASP A 101 22.04 -0.16 6.78
C ASP A 101 21.31 1.18 6.91
N SER A 102 19.98 1.16 6.89
CA SER A 102 19.16 2.32 7.19
C SER A 102 18.81 2.41 8.68
N GLN A 103 19.58 3.21 9.43
CA GLN A 103 19.29 3.52 10.83
C GLN A 103 17.89 4.16 11.01
N LEU A 104 17.38 4.84 9.97
CA LEU A 104 16.03 5.41 9.95
C LEU A 104 14.96 4.32 9.96
N VAL A 105 15.08 3.31 9.10
CA VAL A 105 14.13 2.18 9.02
C VAL A 105 14.12 1.40 10.33
N VAL A 106 15.30 1.14 10.92
CA VAL A 106 15.39 0.53 12.26
C VAL A 106 14.62 1.35 13.30
N ASN A 107 14.79 2.67 13.29
CA ASN A 107 14.09 3.56 14.21
C ASN A 107 12.58 3.57 13.98
N TRP A 108 12.10 3.46 12.74
CA TRP A 108 10.66 3.40 12.44
C TRP A 108 10.04 2.12 13.00
N ILE A 109 10.70 0.98 12.82
CA ILE A 109 10.24 -0.31 13.36
C ILE A 109 10.26 -0.30 14.89
N VAL A 110 11.37 0.10 15.50
CA VAL A 110 11.51 0.12 16.97
C VAL A 110 10.49 1.08 17.61
N LYS A 111 10.18 2.21 16.95
CA LYS A 111 9.18 3.17 17.45
C LYS A 111 7.75 2.84 16.99
N ASN A 112 7.58 1.79 16.19
CA ASN A 112 6.34 1.39 15.55
C ASN A 112 5.61 2.55 14.85
N LYS A 113 6.34 3.36 14.06
CA LYS A 113 5.81 4.57 13.41
C LYS A 113 6.60 4.95 12.15
N CYS A 114 5.94 5.02 10.99
CA CYS A 114 6.46 5.70 9.80
C CYS A 114 6.17 7.21 9.89
N PRO A 115 7.17 8.09 9.72
CA PRO A 115 6.98 9.54 9.75
C PRO A 115 6.70 10.16 8.37
N ILE A 116 6.60 9.36 7.30
CA ILE A 116 6.49 9.84 5.91
C ILE A 116 5.12 9.47 5.34
N TRP A 117 4.33 10.47 4.97
CA TRP A 117 2.90 10.34 4.61
C TRP A 117 2.65 9.47 3.36
N TYR A 118 3.46 9.62 2.32
CA TYR A 118 3.30 8.81 1.09
C TYR A 118 3.77 7.34 1.24
N LEU A 119 4.29 6.98 2.41
CA LEU A 119 4.70 5.63 2.77
C LEU A 119 3.74 4.94 3.74
N GLU A 120 2.61 5.58 4.11
CA GLU A 120 1.68 5.03 5.12
C GLU A 120 1.07 3.69 4.68
N ASP A 121 0.62 3.56 3.43
CA ASP A 121 0.06 2.29 2.92
C ASP A 121 1.10 1.15 2.95
N PHE A 122 2.34 1.45 2.53
CA PHE A 122 3.43 0.49 2.57
C PHE A 122 3.87 0.16 4.01
N TRP A 123 3.69 1.12 4.93
CA TRP A 123 3.94 0.93 6.35
C TRP A 123 2.92 0.03 7.02
N GLU A 124 1.63 0.18 6.70
CA GLU A 124 0.59 -0.72 7.18
C GLU A 124 0.81 -2.15 6.68
N ASP A 125 1.19 -2.31 5.41
CA ASP A 125 1.54 -3.62 4.83
C ASP A 125 2.76 -4.25 5.53
N LEU A 126 3.82 -3.46 5.77
CA LEU A 126 4.98 -3.93 6.52
C LEU A 126 4.59 -4.35 7.95
N GLN A 127 3.73 -3.56 8.62
CA GLN A 127 3.26 -3.87 9.96
C GLN A 127 2.43 -5.15 10.01
N GLU A 128 1.55 -5.39 9.03
CA GLU A 128 0.78 -6.63 8.95
C GLU A 128 1.71 -7.85 8.95
N HIS A 129 2.75 -7.82 8.13
CA HIS A 129 3.72 -8.90 8.04
C HIS A 129 4.62 -8.97 9.28
N LEU A 130 5.12 -7.85 9.79
CA LEU A 130 5.95 -7.85 11.01
C LEU A 130 5.19 -8.36 12.23
N ASN A 131 3.88 -8.10 12.33
CA ASN A 131 3.04 -8.61 13.42
C ASN A 131 2.86 -10.13 13.40
N SER A 132 3.06 -10.79 12.24
CA SER A 132 3.03 -12.25 12.13
C SER A 132 4.41 -12.90 12.33
N LEU A 133 5.46 -12.10 12.54
CA LEU A 133 6.83 -12.55 12.75
C LEU A 133 7.28 -12.35 14.21
N GLU A 134 8.02 -13.32 14.74
CA GLU A 134 8.93 -13.09 15.86
C GLU A 134 10.25 -12.56 15.27
N TYR A 135 10.55 -11.27 15.50
CA TYR A 135 11.69 -10.64 14.85
C TYR A 135 12.57 -9.80 15.78
N THR A 136 13.81 -9.62 15.36
CA THR A 136 14.70 -8.57 15.86
C THR A 136 15.14 -7.71 14.69
N VAL A 137 15.41 -6.43 14.91
CA VAL A 137 15.93 -5.54 13.88
C VAL A 137 17.16 -4.80 14.41
N THR A 138 18.23 -4.77 13.62
CA THR A 138 19.47 -4.11 13.96
C THR A 138 20.04 -3.33 12.78
N HIS A 139 20.67 -2.19 13.09
CA HIS A 139 21.38 -1.40 12.11
C HIS A 139 22.81 -1.95 11.93
N ILE A 140 23.25 -2.14 10.69
CA ILE A 140 24.61 -2.55 10.35
C ILE A 140 25.19 -1.63 9.27
N PHE A 141 26.50 -1.38 9.29
CA PHE A 141 27.11 -0.56 8.23
C PHE A 141 27.00 -1.24 6.87
N ARG A 142 26.94 -0.47 5.78
CA ARG A 142 26.86 -0.96 4.38
C ARG A 142 27.94 -1.98 4.00
N GLU A 143 29.12 -1.90 4.62
CA GLU A 143 30.17 -2.92 4.49
C GLU A 143 29.69 -4.32 4.91
N GLY A 144 28.74 -4.38 5.85
CA GLY A 144 27.96 -5.53 6.33
C GLY A 144 26.92 -6.08 5.36
N ASN A 145 26.47 -5.27 4.41
CA ASN A 145 25.37 -5.54 3.48
C ASN A 145 25.80 -5.55 2.01
N VAL A 146 27.11 -5.72 1.71
CA VAL A 146 27.69 -5.61 0.35
C VAL A 146 26.95 -6.44 -0.71
N VAL A 147 26.41 -7.60 -0.34
CA VAL A 147 25.61 -8.43 -1.26
C VAL A 147 24.25 -7.80 -1.56
N ALA A 148 23.56 -7.31 -0.53
CA ALA A 148 22.28 -6.61 -0.68
C ALA A 148 22.45 -5.31 -1.48
N ASP A 149 23.51 -4.52 -1.21
CA ASP A 149 23.90 -3.32 -1.97
C ASP A 149 24.06 -3.61 -3.46
N PHE A 150 24.79 -4.68 -3.77
CA PHE A 150 25.01 -5.07 -5.16
C PHE A 150 23.69 -5.47 -5.83
N LEU A 151 22.85 -6.26 -5.13
CA LEU A 151 21.55 -6.68 -5.65
C LEU A 151 20.61 -5.48 -5.85
N ALA A 152 20.64 -4.48 -4.98
CA ALA A 152 19.87 -3.25 -5.11
C ALA A 152 20.26 -2.48 -6.39
N LYS A 153 21.56 -2.43 -6.69
CA LYS A 153 22.07 -1.82 -7.95
C LYS A 153 21.66 -2.60 -9.19
N CYS A 154 21.62 -3.93 -9.14
CA CYS A 154 21.14 -4.73 -10.27
C CYS A 154 19.66 -4.48 -10.59
N GLY A 155 18.83 -4.21 -9.58
CA GLY A 155 17.41 -3.88 -9.77
C GLY A 155 17.23 -2.58 -10.58
N ALA A 156 18.13 -1.60 -10.37
CA ALA A 156 18.09 -0.31 -11.06
C ALA A 156 18.50 -0.36 -12.55
N GLU A 157 19.25 -1.39 -12.98
CA GLU A 157 19.75 -1.52 -14.36
C GLU A 157 18.86 -2.41 -15.27
N GLY A 158 17.66 -2.79 -14.81
CA GLY A 158 16.66 -3.48 -15.64
C GLY A 158 16.95 -4.96 -15.89
N LEU A 159 17.20 -5.73 -14.83
CA LEU A 159 17.21 -7.19 -14.88
C LEU A 159 16.01 -7.75 -14.09
N ASN A 160 14.97 -8.18 -14.81
CA ASN A 160 13.87 -8.96 -14.24
C ASN A 160 14.37 -10.38 -13.90
N SER A 161 14.69 -10.65 -12.64
CA SER A 161 14.87 -12.04 -12.20
C SER A 161 14.71 -12.20 -10.69
N ASP A 162 13.79 -13.08 -10.31
CA ASP A 162 13.78 -13.77 -9.03
C ASP A 162 14.95 -14.77 -9.02
N TRP A 163 15.94 -14.59 -8.13
CA TRP A 163 17.23 -15.31 -8.17
C TRP A 163 17.22 -16.59 -7.31
N SER A 164 16.09 -17.30 -7.29
CA SER A 164 15.91 -18.52 -6.50
C SER A 164 16.78 -19.71 -6.96
N ASP A 165 17.38 -19.68 -8.15
CA ASP A 165 18.38 -20.65 -8.62
C ASP A 165 19.82 -20.07 -8.54
N ILE A 166 20.52 -20.38 -7.43
CA ILE A 166 21.93 -19.98 -7.13
C ILE A 166 22.89 -20.25 -8.30
N HIS A 167 22.59 -21.22 -9.17
CA HIS A 167 23.43 -21.59 -10.31
C HIS A 167 23.40 -20.60 -11.49
N MET A 168 22.43 -19.68 -11.54
CA MET A 168 22.34 -18.63 -12.58
C MET A 168 23.10 -17.35 -12.21
N LEU A 169 23.66 -17.25 -11.01
CA LEU A 169 24.38 -16.08 -10.54
C LEU A 169 25.71 -15.88 -11.31
N PRO A 170 26.05 -14.64 -11.71
CA PRO A 170 27.36 -14.31 -12.27
C PRO A 170 28.50 -14.78 -11.36
N SER A 171 29.63 -15.18 -11.95
CA SER A 171 30.81 -15.69 -11.23
C SER A 171 31.34 -14.73 -10.16
N LEU A 172 31.20 -13.41 -10.38
CA LEU A 172 31.52 -12.37 -9.40
C LEU A 172 30.62 -12.44 -8.15
N LEU A 173 29.33 -12.73 -8.34
CA LEU A 173 28.35 -12.83 -7.25
C LEU A 173 28.52 -14.12 -6.44
N ARG A 174 28.87 -15.23 -7.10
CA ARG A 174 29.24 -16.46 -6.40
C ARG A 174 30.46 -16.28 -5.51
N GLY A 175 31.40 -15.40 -5.89
CA GLY A 175 32.54 -15.03 -5.07
C GLY A 175 32.15 -14.20 -3.84
N LEU A 176 31.19 -13.27 -4.00
CA LEU A 176 30.63 -12.47 -2.90
C LEU A 176 29.71 -13.27 -1.96
N LEU A 177 29.15 -14.38 -2.45
CA LEU A 177 28.24 -15.27 -1.72
C LEU A 177 28.90 -16.50 -1.09
N ARG A 178 30.23 -16.71 -1.24
CA ARG A 178 30.95 -17.79 -0.54
C ARG A 178 31.30 -17.35 0.89
N MET A 179 30.75 -17.95 1.96
CA MET A 179 30.85 -19.37 2.39
C MET A 179 32.19 -19.66 3.05
N ASP A 180 32.39 -19.10 4.23
CA ASP A 180 33.50 -19.35 5.14
C ASP A 180 33.18 -20.40 6.22
N LYS A 181 32.09 -21.17 6.08
CA LYS A 181 31.69 -22.24 7.03
C LYS A 181 31.03 -23.49 6.39
N LEU A 182 31.60 -24.04 5.31
CA LEU A 182 31.31 -25.44 4.98
C LEU A 182 32.28 -26.34 5.74
N ASP A 183 31.82 -26.82 6.89
CA ASP A 183 32.54 -27.80 7.71
C ASP A 183 32.60 -29.16 6.97
N THR A 184 33.80 -29.69 6.84
CA THR A 184 34.16 -30.78 5.93
C THR A 184 33.74 -32.18 6.41
N GLU A 185 33.24 -32.32 7.64
CA GLU A 185 32.87 -33.62 8.22
C GLU A 185 31.47 -34.11 7.83
N ALA A 186 30.51 -33.21 7.57
CA ALA A 186 29.13 -33.57 7.20
C ALA A 186 29.00 -34.17 5.78
N LEU A 187 30.04 -34.03 4.96
CA LEU A 187 30.06 -34.52 3.58
C LEU A 187 30.21 -36.05 3.51
N SER A 188 31.01 -36.65 4.39
CA SER A 188 31.32 -38.09 4.40
C SER A 188 30.07 -38.99 4.45
N ASP A 189 29.15 -38.68 5.36
CA ASP A 189 27.94 -39.49 5.62
C ASP A 189 26.86 -39.31 4.53
N SER A 190 26.88 -38.16 3.87
CA SER A 190 25.98 -37.81 2.76
C SER A 190 26.35 -38.54 1.46
N TRP A 191 27.63 -38.88 1.25
CA TRP A 191 28.10 -39.58 0.05
C TRP A 191 27.62 -41.04 -0.02
N SER A 192 27.59 -41.75 1.12
CA SER A 192 27.09 -43.13 1.19
C SER A 192 25.59 -43.23 0.85
N LYS A 193 24.78 -42.24 1.26
CA LYS A 193 23.35 -42.17 0.97
C LYS A 193 23.06 -41.83 -0.50
N LEU A 194 23.88 -40.99 -1.14
CA LEU A 194 23.73 -40.62 -2.55
C LEU A 194 23.96 -41.80 -3.51
N GLU A 195 24.87 -42.71 -3.16
CA GLU A 195 25.15 -43.93 -3.94
C GLU A 195 23.96 -44.91 -3.88
N GLN A 196 23.27 -45.01 -2.73
CA GLN A 196 22.04 -45.79 -2.57
C GLN A 196 20.87 -45.21 -3.38
N ILE A 197 20.70 -43.88 -3.39
CA ILE A 197 19.65 -43.18 -4.16
C ILE A 197 19.86 -43.35 -5.67
N SER A 198 21.11 -43.25 -6.14
CA SER A 198 21.45 -43.49 -7.56
C SER A 198 21.05 -44.91 -8.01
N ASN A 199 21.30 -45.92 -7.18
CA ASN A 199 20.94 -47.30 -7.47
C ASN A 199 19.41 -47.52 -7.48
N LEU A 200 18.65 -46.85 -6.60
CA LEU A 200 17.19 -46.89 -6.59
C LEU A 200 16.57 -46.23 -7.82
N VAL A 201 17.11 -45.09 -8.24
CA VAL A 201 16.67 -44.39 -9.46
C VAL A 201 16.91 -45.29 -10.67
N SER A 202 18.07 -45.96 -10.78
CA SER A 202 18.37 -46.83 -11.93
C SER A 202 17.38 -47.99 -12.19
N LYS A 203 16.55 -48.38 -11.21
CA LYS A 203 15.51 -49.42 -11.34
C LYS A 203 14.18 -48.94 -11.93
N LYS A 204 13.93 -47.62 -12.04
CA LYS A 204 12.66 -47.03 -12.55
C LYS A 204 12.76 -46.57 -14.02
N GLN A 205 13.38 -47.36 -14.88
CA GLN A 205 13.75 -46.99 -16.26
C GLN A 205 12.57 -46.68 -17.21
N SER A 206 11.32 -46.94 -16.83
CA SER A 206 10.13 -46.69 -17.66
C SER A 206 9.53 -45.28 -17.55
N LEU A 207 10.00 -44.44 -16.61
CA LEU A 207 9.37 -43.13 -16.28
C LEU A 207 10.12 -41.91 -16.84
N TYR A 208 11.25 -42.09 -17.51
CA TYR A 208 12.07 -41.01 -18.08
C TYR A 208 13.01 -41.54 -19.18
N PRO A 209 13.53 -40.67 -20.08
CA PRO A 209 14.35 -41.09 -21.21
C PRO A 209 15.61 -41.87 -20.81
N VAL A 210 15.94 -42.94 -21.56
CA VAL A 210 17.11 -43.80 -21.32
C VAL A 210 18.43 -43.00 -21.23
N SER A 211 18.54 -41.92 -22.01
CA SER A 211 19.68 -41.00 -22.00
C SER A 211 19.85 -40.27 -20.66
N LEU A 212 18.76 -39.90 -19.97
CA LEU A 212 18.80 -39.26 -18.66
C LEU A 212 19.18 -40.28 -17.58
N GLY A 213 18.66 -41.50 -17.65
CA GLY A 213 19.05 -42.60 -16.75
C GLY A 213 20.55 -42.93 -16.84
N ASN A 214 21.12 -42.94 -18.05
CA ASN A 214 22.55 -43.15 -18.26
C ASN A 214 23.41 -41.97 -17.74
N SER A 215 22.91 -40.73 -17.87
CA SER A 215 23.58 -39.52 -17.34
C SER A 215 23.62 -39.51 -15.80
N ILE A 216 22.55 -39.93 -15.13
CA ILE A 216 22.48 -40.07 -13.66
C ILE A 216 23.53 -41.10 -13.20
N ARG A 217 23.58 -42.28 -13.83
CA ARG A 217 24.52 -43.36 -13.48
C ARG A 217 25.98 -42.93 -13.65
N SER A 218 26.31 -42.27 -14.76
CA SER A 218 27.67 -41.76 -14.99
C SER A 218 28.06 -40.65 -14.01
N SER A 219 27.13 -39.79 -13.61
CA SER A 219 27.41 -38.68 -12.69
C SER A 219 27.57 -39.18 -11.26
N ALA A 220 26.79 -40.19 -10.84
CA ALA A 220 26.92 -40.85 -9.55
C ALA A 220 28.24 -41.61 -9.40
N SER A 221 28.65 -42.37 -10.43
CA SER A 221 29.94 -43.08 -10.42
C SER A 221 31.13 -42.13 -10.35
N LYS A 222 31.08 -40.98 -11.04
CA LYS A 222 32.13 -39.94 -10.98
C LYS A 222 32.14 -39.17 -9.67
N ALA A 223 30.98 -39.03 -9.01
CA ALA A 223 30.89 -38.44 -7.68
C ALA A 223 31.49 -39.36 -6.59
N ALA A 224 31.54 -40.68 -6.82
CA ALA A 224 32.08 -41.67 -5.88
C ALA A 224 33.60 -41.91 -6.00
N SER A 225 34.23 -41.60 -7.14
CA SER A 225 35.69 -41.77 -7.35
C SER A 225 36.48 -40.54 -6.90
N GLY A 226 37.38 -40.70 -5.93
CA GLY A 226 37.91 -39.65 -5.04
C GLY A 226 38.77 -38.50 -5.59
N ASP A 227 38.79 -38.17 -6.88
CA ASP A 227 39.61 -37.06 -7.42
C ASP A 227 38.86 -35.71 -7.56
N VAL A 228 39.63 -34.63 -7.71
CA VAL A 228 39.35 -33.16 -7.63
C VAL A 228 38.12 -32.63 -8.41
N ILE A 229 37.39 -33.48 -9.14
CA ILE A 229 36.16 -33.14 -9.89
C ILE A 229 34.90 -33.41 -9.04
N ARG A 230 34.85 -32.90 -7.80
CA ARG A 230 33.72 -33.20 -6.89
C ARG A 230 32.51 -32.28 -7.06
N GLU A 231 32.70 -30.96 -7.14
CA GLU A 231 31.56 -30.01 -7.16
C GLU A 231 30.69 -30.19 -8.42
N ARG A 232 31.30 -30.17 -9.63
CA ARG A 232 30.56 -30.28 -10.90
C ARG A 232 29.85 -31.61 -11.12
N SER A 233 30.43 -32.72 -10.65
CA SER A 233 29.85 -34.06 -10.86
C SER A 233 28.61 -34.27 -9.98
N VAL A 234 28.63 -33.65 -8.81
CA VAL A 234 27.56 -33.71 -7.80
C VAL A 234 26.45 -32.74 -8.16
N GLU A 235 26.78 -31.51 -8.56
CA GLU A 235 25.83 -30.57 -9.17
C GLU A 235 25.13 -31.20 -10.37
N LYS A 236 25.86 -31.92 -11.21
CA LYS A 236 25.28 -32.62 -12.37
C LYS A 236 24.38 -33.79 -11.95
N LEU A 237 24.71 -34.49 -10.87
CA LEU A 237 23.86 -35.55 -10.32
C LEU A 237 22.57 -34.97 -9.72
N PHE A 238 22.67 -33.95 -8.86
CA PHE A 238 21.51 -33.27 -8.27
C PHE A 238 20.65 -32.58 -9.32
N SER A 239 21.23 -31.94 -10.33
CA SER A 239 20.51 -31.37 -11.47
C SER A 239 19.73 -32.44 -12.24
N ASN A 240 20.33 -33.60 -12.47
CA ASN A 240 19.63 -34.70 -13.16
C ASN A 240 18.55 -35.36 -12.28
N LEU A 241 18.75 -35.46 -10.96
CA LEU A 241 17.75 -35.95 -10.00
C LEU A 241 16.60 -34.95 -9.82
N LYS A 242 16.89 -33.65 -9.77
CA LYS A 242 15.91 -32.56 -9.77
C LYS A 242 15.06 -32.62 -11.05
N ARG A 243 15.69 -32.77 -12.23
CA ARG A 243 14.98 -33.02 -13.49
C ARG A 243 14.10 -34.27 -13.47
N ALA A 244 14.55 -35.36 -12.84
CA ALA A 244 13.75 -36.58 -12.74
C ALA A 244 12.56 -36.41 -11.78
N ALA A 245 12.74 -35.73 -10.65
CA ALA A 245 11.68 -35.41 -9.69
C ALA A 245 10.68 -34.38 -10.25
N GLU A 246 11.17 -33.37 -10.98
CA GLU A 246 10.34 -32.39 -11.69
C GLU A 246 9.52 -33.04 -12.80
N GLN A 247 10.05 -34.06 -13.50
CA GLN A 247 9.28 -34.85 -14.47
C GLN A 247 8.20 -35.70 -13.78
N GLU A 248 8.47 -36.24 -12.58
CA GLU A 248 7.50 -36.99 -11.76
C GLU A 248 6.42 -36.07 -11.13
N HIS A 249 6.73 -34.80 -10.84
CA HIS A 249 5.79 -33.82 -10.30
C HIS A 249 5.00 -33.06 -11.39
N LYS A 250 5.61 -32.75 -12.54
CA LYS A 250 4.94 -32.17 -13.73
C LYS A 250 3.91 -33.10 -14.36
N THR A 251 4.03 -34.41 -14.15
CA THR A 251 3.04 -35.39 -14.62
C THR A 251 1.81 -35.51 -13.70
N LYS A 252 1.72 -34.74 -12.60
CA LYS A 252 0.64 -34.87 -11.60
C LYS A 252 -0.24 -33.64 -11.34
N MET A 253 0.08 -32.44 -11.83
CA MET A 253 -0.78 -31.25 -11.64
C MET A 253 -1.05 -30.55 -12.97
N GLU A 254 -2.26 -30.71 -13.48
CA GLU A 254 -2.77 -29.91 -14.60
C GLU A 254 -3.14 -28.49 -14.14
N PRO A 255 -2.97 -27.46 -15.00
CA PRO A 255 -3.46 -26.12 -14.72
C PRO A 255 -5.00 -26.10 -14.63
N ASP A 256 -5.56 -25.31 -13.71
CA ASP A 256 -7.03 -25.19 -13.56
C ASP A 256 -7.64 -24.72 -14.88
N SER A 257 -8.36 -25.63 -15.54
CA SER A 257 -8.96 -25.43 -16.86
C SER A 257 -9.93 -24.25 -16.87
N ASN A 258 -10.47 -23.85 -15.71
CA ASN A 258 -11.43 -22.75 -15.59
C ASN A 258 -10.79 -21.37 -15.79
N VAL A 259 -9.58 -21.13 -15.28
CA VAL A 259 -8.88 -19.84 -15.46
C VAL A 259 -8.42 -19.67 -16.91
N LYS A 260 -7.95 -20.76 -17.52
CA LYS A 260 -7.64 -20.80 -18.96
C LYS A 260 -8.88 -20.50 -19.81
N SER A 261 -9.98 -21.19 -19.50
CA SER A 261 -11.28 -20.96 -20.17
C SER A 261 -11.76 -19.52 -19.97
N LEU A 262 -11.49 -18.93 -18.81
CA LEU A 262 -11.85 -17.54 -18.51
C LEU A 262 -11.06 -16.60 -19.42
N LYS A 263 -9.73 -16.72 -19.41
CA LYS A 263 -8.84 -15.89 -20.25
C LYS A 263 -9.27 -15.91 -21.71
N ASN A 264 -9.54 -17.10 -22.26
CA ASN A 264 -9.87 -17.27 -23.67
C ASN A 264 -11.21 -16.63 -24.08
N LYS A 265 -12.08 -16.32 -23.11
CA LYS A 265 -13.35 -15.64 -23.35
C LYS A 265 -13.30 -14.13 -23.07
N LEU A 266 -12.30 -13.66 -22.34
CA LEU A 266 -12.14 -12.22 -22.07
C LEU A 266 -11.65 -11.51 -23.32
N VAL A 267 -12.26 -10.37 -23.63
CA VAL A 267 -11.74 -9.42 -24.62
C VAL A 267 -10.95 -8.37 -23.86
N PHE A 268 -9.73 -8.09 -24.26
CA PHE A 268 -8.89 -7.06 -23.63
C PHE A 268 -7.89 -6.48 -24.64
N ASN A 269 -7.31 -5.32 -24.34
CA ASN A 269 -6.29 -4.71 -25.19
C ASN A 269 -4.89 -5.17 -24.79
N ASP A 270 -4.26 -6.01 -25.63
CA ASP A 270 -2.92 -6.54 -25.42
C ASP A 270 -1.85 -5.46 -25.17
N ALA A 271 -2.01 -4.25 -25.73
CA ALA A 271 -1.04 -3.16 -25.56
C ALA A 271 -1.16 -2.42 -24.23
N LEU A 272 -2.30 -2.56 -23.54
CA LEU A 272 -2.60 -1.90 -22.27
C LEU A 272 -2.63 -2.87 -21.08
N SER A 273 -2.88 -4.15 -21.33
CA SER A 273 -2.85 -5.21 -20.31
C SER A 273 -1.44 -5.39 -19.74
N ALA A 274 -1.33 -5.39 -18.42
CA ALA A 274 -0.08 -5.67 -17.72
C ALA A 274 0.04 -7.15 -17.34
N LYS A 275 -1.08 -7.83 -17.08
CA LYS A 275 -1.11 -9.20 -16.52
C LYS A 275 -1.56 -10.24 -17.55
N LEU A 276 -2.76 -10.08 -18.12
CA LEU A 276 -3.42 -11.06 -19.00
C LEU A 276 -2.61 -11.38 -20.26
N VAL A 277 -1.92 -10.38 -20.84
CA VAL A 277 -1.05 -10.58 -22.00
C VAL A 277 0.05 -11.62 -21.74
N HIS A 278 0.48 -11.79 -20.48
CA HIS A 278 1.53 -12.74 -20.09
C HIS A 278 1.01 -14.14 -19.69
N TRP A 279 -0.30 -14.34 -19.59
CA TRP A 279 -0.87 -15.64 -19.21
C TRP A 279 -0.74 -16.66 -20.34
N ASN A 280 0.32 -17.45 -20.37
CA ASN A 280 0.57 -18.40 -21.45
C ASN A 280 0.23 -19.85 -21.07
N ASP A 281 -0.07 -20.67 -22.07
CA ASP A 281 -0.45 -22.07 -21.88
C ASP A 281 0.66 -22.97 -21.34
N SER A 282 1.92 -22.52 -21.44
CA SER A 282 3.11 -23.28 -21.04
C SER A 282 3.41 -23.24 -19.54
N ALA A 283 2.79 -22.32 -18.80
CA ALA A 283 3.00 -22.13 -17.36
C ALA A 283 1.78 -22.55 -16.53
N ASN A 284 2.03 -22.95 -15.28
CA ASN A 284 0.97 -23.21 -14.31
C ASN A 284 0.25 -21.89 -13.98
N CYS A 285 -1.09 -21.88 -13.98
CA CYS A 285 -1.89 -20.68 -13.69
C CYS A 285 -1.57 -20.04 -12.34
N CYS A 286 -1.08 -20.79 -11.36
CA CYS A 286 -0.68 -20.24 -10.05
C CYS A 286 0.60 -19.39 -10.08
N SER A 287 1.30 -19.35 -11.22
CA SER A 287 2.44 -18.46 -11.45
C SER A 287 2.08 -17.22 -12.27
N TRP A 288 0.82 -17.10 -12.70
CA TRP A 288 0.37 -15.96 -13.47
C TRP A 288 0.14 -14.75 -12.58
N GLU A 289 0.59 -13.59 -13.04
CA GLU A 289 0.36 -12.33 -12.34
C GLU A 289 -1.15 -12.08 -12.21
N GLY A 290 -1.56 -11.63 -11.02
CA GLY A 290 -2.97 -11.50 -10.66
C GLY A 290 -3.64 -12.80 -10.20
N VAL A 291 -3.01 -13.98 -10.29
CA VAL A 291 -3.57 -15.24 -9.77
C VAL A 291 -2.90 -15.62 -8.44
N THR A 292 -3.71 -15.77 -7.39
CA THR A 292 -3.25 -16.28 -6.09
C THR A 292 -3.77 -17.69 -5.87
N CYS A 293 -2.89 -18.63 -5.54
CA CYS A 293 -3.26 -20.00 -5.24
C CYS A 293 -2.94 -20.40 -3.80
N ASN A 294 -3.73 -21.33 -3.26
CA ASN A 294 -3.44 -22.08 -2.04
C ASN A 294 -3.54 -23.58 -2.33
N GLU A 295 -2.48 -24.34 -2.06
CA GLU A 295 -2.37 -25.77 -2.37
C GLU A 295 -2.75 -26.12 -3.83
N GLY A 296 -2.39 -25.24 -4.77
CA GLY A 296 -2.70 -25.40 -6.20
C GLY A 296 -4.12 -25.04 -6.62
N ARG A 297 -4.98 -24.56 -5.70
CA ARG A 297 -6.32 -24.05 -6.01
C ARG A 297 -6.32 -22.54 -6.07
N VAL A 298 -7.01 -21.96 -7.03
CA VAL A 298 -7.12 -20.50 -7.18
C VAL A 298 -8.03 -19.93 -6.10
N ILE A 299 -7.47 -19.07 -5.24
CA ILE A 299 -8.16 -18.39 -4.15
C ILE A 299 -8.22 -16.87 -4.32
N GLY A 300 -7.40 -16.30 -5.21
CA GLY A 300 -7.42 -14.88 -5.53
C GLY A 300 -7.27 -14.65 -7.01
N LEU A 301 -8.02 -13.69 -7.52
CA LEU A 301 -7.99 -13.27 -8.92
C LEU A 301 -8.08 -11.75 -8.99
N ASP A 302 -6.98 -11.12 -9.38
CA ASP A 302 -6.87 -9.68 -9.59
C ASP A 302 -6.64 -9.37 -11.06
N LEU A 303 -7.72 -8.93 -11.70
CA LEU A 303 -7.79 -8.50 -13.09
C LEU A 303 -8.05 -6.99 -13.18
N SER A 304 -7.73 -6.24 -12.13
CA SER A 304 -7.90 -4.79 -12.16
C SER A 304 -7.01 -4.12 -13.20
N ASN A 305 -7.54 -3.09 -13.86
CA ASN A 305 -6.84 -2.26 -14.85
C ASN A 305 -6.22 -3.06 -16.01
N GLU A 306 -6.92 -4.09 -16.48
CA GLU A 306 -6.45 -4.98 -17.55
C GLU A 306 -7.05 -4.64 -18.92
N SER A 307 -7.74 -3.49 -19.03
CA SER A 307 -8.45 -3.05 -20.24
C SER A 307 -9.45 -4.09 -20.77
N ILE A 308 -10.05 -4.87 -19.87
CA ILE A 308 -11.04 -5.88 -20.22
C ILE A 308 -12.29 -5.18 -20.74
N SER A 309 -12.80 -5.65 -21.88
CA SER A 309 -14.05 -5.20 -22.47
C SER A 309 -14.98 -6.37 -22.79
N GLY A 310 -16.19 -6.08 -23.26
CA GLY A 310 -17.19 -7.10 -23.55
C GLY A 310 -18.06 -7.49 -22.34
N VAL A 311 -19.01 -8.38 -22.59
CA VAL A 311 -20.00 -8.78 -21.58
C VAL A 311 -19.47 -9.91 -20.70
N LEU A 312 -19.45 -9.70 -19.39
CA LEU A 312 -19.29 -10.79 -18.42
C LEU A 312 -20.68 -11.35 -18.09
N ASP A 313 -21.02 -12.53 -18.63
CA ASP A 313 -22.33 -13.15 -18.43
C ASP A 313 -22.32 -14.28 -17.37
N ASN A 314 -23.51 -14.75 -17.00
CA ASN A 314 -23.71 -15.86 -16.06
C ASN A 314 -23.06 -17.20 -16.50
N SER A 315 -22.64 -17.34 -17.75
CA SER A 315 -21.98 -18.55 -18.29
C SER A 315 -20.45 -18.49 -18.18
N SER A 316 -19.90 -17.38 -17.69
CA SER A 316 -18.46 -17.21 -17.49
C SER A 316 -17.88 -18.30 -16.61
N SER A 317 -16.72 -18.84 -17.01
CA SER A 317 -15.98 -19.82 -16.21
C SER A 317 -15.40 -19.23 -14.92
N LEU A 318 -15.45 -17.90 -14.75
CA LEU A 318 -15.19 -17.23 -13.47
C LEU A 318 -15.99 -17.88 -12.34
N PHE A 319 -17.25 -18.21 -12.58
CA PHE A 319 -18.16 -18.76 -11.57
C PHE A 319 -17.91 -20.25 -11.26
N ASN A 320 -16.94 -20.88 -11.91
CA ASN A 320 -16.47 -22.23 -11.58
C ASN A 320 -15.31 -22.22 -10.58
N LEU A 321 -14.74 -21.05 -10.26
CA LEU A 321 -13.66 -20.90 -9.28
C LEU A 321 -14.23 -20.92 -7.85
N HIS A 322 -14.81 -22.03 -7.42
CA HIS A 322 -15.54 -22.15 -6.15
C HIS A 322 -14.70 -21.90 -4.89
N HIS A 323 -13.38 -21.94 -5.01
CA HIS A 323 -12.44 -21.65 -3.92
C HIS A 323 -12.04 -20.19 -3.82
N LEU A 324 -12.52 -19.34 -4.74
CA LEU A 324 -12.15 -17.94 -4.80
C LEU A 324 -12.61 -17.18 -3.55
N GLN A 325 -11.67 -16.46 -2.95
CA GLN A 325 -11.82 -15.63 -1.76
C GLN A 325 -11.66 -14.15 -2.08
N LYS A 326 -10.76 -13.80 -3.01
CA LYS A 326 -10.54 -12.42 -3.45
C LYS A 326 -10.78 -12.30 -4.95
N LEU A 327 -11.63 -11.36 -5.35
CA LEU A 327 -11.86 -11.02 -6.75
C LEU A 327 -11.81 -9.52 -6.94
N ASN A 328 -10.91 -9.06 -7.80
CA ASN A 328 -10.78 -7.67 -8.20
C ASN A 328 -10.92 -7.55 -9.72
N LEU A 329 -11.96 -6.83 -10.16
CA LEU A 329 -12.24 -6.52 -11.57
C LEU A 329 -12.22 -5.00 -11.83
N ALA A 330 -11.70 -4.21 -10.90
CA ALA A 330 -11.77 -2.75 -10.94
C ALA A 330 -11.10 -2.14 -12.18
N TYR A 331 -11.53 -0.94 -12.58
CA TYR A 331 -10.93 -0.18 -13.70
C TYR A 331 -10.87 -0.98 -15.02
N ASN A 332 -11.98 -1.60 -15.39
CA ASN A 332 -12.20 -2.26 -16.68
C ASN A 332 -13.48 -1.70 -17.34
N GLU A 333 -13.89 -2.21 -18.50
CA GLU A 333 -15.04 -1.69 -19.26
C GLU A 333 -15.96 -2.83 -19.74
N PHE A 334 -16.78 -3.40 -18.85
CA PHE A 334 -17.69 -4.49 -19.20
C PHE A 334 -18.92 -4.05 -20.04
N ASP A 335 -18.76 -3.09 -20.95
CA ASP A 335 -19.73 -2.62 -21.95
C ASP A 335 -21.16 -2.39 -21.43
N SER A 336 -21.32 -1.73 -20.29
CA SER A 336 -22.65 -1.50 -19.65
C SER A 336 -23.42 -2.80 -19.33
N SER A 337 -22.73 -3.93 -19.19
CA SER A 337 -23.38 -5.20 -18.89
C SER A 337 -23.90 -5.25 -17.45
N GLN A 338 -24.92 -6.08 -17.21
CA GLN A 338 -25.41 -6.33 -15.86
C GLN A 338 -24.44 -7.18 -15.05
N ILE A 339 -24.26 -6.85 -13.77
CA ILE A 339 -23.51 -7.69 -12.84
C ILE A 339 -24.19 -9.09 -12.80
N PRO A 340 -23.46 -10.17 -13.13
CA PRO A 340 -24.02 -11.53 -13.14
C PRO A 340 -24.62 -11.97 -11.80
N SER A 341 -25.80 -12.60 -11.78
CA SER A 341 -26.38 -13.16 -10.55
C SER A 341 -25.60 -14.38 -10.01
N GLN A 342 -24.71 -14.97 -10.82
CA GLN A 342 -23.92 -16.14 -10.46
C GLN A 342 -22.79 -15.87 -9.45
N PHE A 343 -22.60 -14.63 -8.98
CA PHE A 343 -21.69 -14.34 -7.85
C PHE A 343 -21.99 -15.20 -6.62
N THR A 344 -23.24 -15.65 -6.42
CA THR A 344 -23.63 -16.63 -5.37
C THR A 344 -22.82 -17.92 -5.38
N LYS A 345 -22.29 -18.35 -6.54
CA LYS A 345 -21.45 -19.56 -6.65
C LYS A 345 -20.06 -19.39 -6.04
N LEU A 346 -19.63 -18.15 -5.81
CA LEU A 346 -18.35 -17.79 -5.21
C LEU A 346 -18.54 -17.56 -3.70
N SER A 347 -19.13 -18.54 -3.01
CA SER A 347 -19.56 -18.42 -1.61
C SER A 347 -18.43 -18.23 -0.59
N ASN A 348 -17.17 -18.42 -1.01
CA ASN A 348 -15.97 -18.20 -0.20
C ASN A 348 -15.42 -16.77 -0.31
N LEU A 349 -16.01 -15.90 -1.13
CA LEU A 349 -15.55 -14.52 -1.28
C LEU A 349 -15.57 -13.76 0.04
N THR A 350 -14.43 -13.17 0.35
CA THR A 350 -14.22 -12.21 1.43
C THR A 350 -13.95 -10.80 0.89
N TYR A 351 -13.47 -10.69 -0.35
CA TYR A 351 -13.18 -9.41 -1.01
C TYR A 351 -13.74 -9.42 -2.43
N LEU A 352 -14.59 -8.43 -2.74
CA LEU A 352 -15.14 -8.20 -4.07
C LEU A 352 -15.01 -6.73 -4.44
N ASN A 353 -14.20 -6.44 -5.46
CA ASN A 353 -14.04 -5.10 -6.01
C ASN A 353 -14.45 -5.08 -7.48
N LEU A 354 -15.51 -4.31 -7.78
CA LEU A 354 -16.05 -4.07 -9.12
C LEU A 354 -16.02 -2.57 -9.46
N SER A 355 -15.20 -1.77 -8.77
CA SER A 355 -15.18 -0.32 -8.91
C SER A 355 -14.76 0.10 -10.32
N THR A 356 -15.48 1.06 -10.91
CA THR A 356 -15.19 1.61 -12.24
C THR A 356 -14.95 0.50 -13.28
N ALA A 357 -15.72 -0.60 -13.20
CA ALA A 357 -15.57 -1.74 -14.10
C ALA A 357 -16.49 -1.69 -15.33
N GLY A 358 -17.30 -0.63 -15.50
CA GLY A 358 -18.20 -0.48 -16.65
C GLY A 358 -19.48 -1.33 -16.59
N PHE A 359 -19.81 -1.92 -15.43
CA PHE A 359 -21.12 -2.56 -15.23
C PHE A 359 -22.25 -1.52 -15.14
N ALA A 360 -23.44 -1.88 -15.61
CA ALA A 360 -24.68 -1.11 -15.50
C ALA A 360 -25.88 -2.02 -15.16
N GLY A 361 -27.08 -1.46 -15.01
CA GLY A 361 -28.28 -2.18 -14.57
C GLY A 361 -28.30 -2.53 -13.08
N GLN A 362 -29.10 -3.51 -12.69
CA GLN A 362 -29.40 -3.76 -11.28
C GLN A 362 -28.25 -4.49 -10.57
N ILE A 363 -27.96 -4.09 -9.32
CA ILE A 363 -27.08 -4.89 -8.46
C ILE A 363 -27.84 -6.15 -8.03
N PRO A 364 -27.33 -7.36 -8.35
CA PRO A 364 -28.03 -8.60 -8.06
C PRO A 364 -28.15 -8.82 -6.55
N LEU A 365 -29.37 -9.11 -6.08
CA LEU A 365 -29.64 -9.42 -4.66
C LEU A 365 -28.82 -10.62 -4.18
N GLU A 366 -28.40 -11.48 -5.10
CA GLU A 366 -27.52 -12.62 -4.91
C GLU A 366 -26.22 -12.26 -4.18
N ILE A 367 -25.68 -11.04 -4.34
CA ILE A 367 -24.50 -10.58 -3.59
C ILE A 367 -24.78 -10.57 -2.08
N SER A 368 -26.03 -10.30 -1.66
CA SER A 368 -26.43 -10.34 -0.23
C SER A 368 -26.27 -11.73 0.42
N HIS A 369 -26.16 -12.79 -0.39
CA HIS A 369 -25.94 -14.15 0.10
C HIS A 369 -24.47 -14.48 0.39
N LEU A 370 -23.53 -13.61 0.01
CA LEU A 370 -22.10 -13.78 0.25
C LEU A 370 -21.74 -13.42 1.70
N LYS A 371 -22.24 -14.21 2.66
CA LYS A 371 -22.12 -13.92 4.11
C LYS A 371 -20.69 -13.82 4.66
N ARG A 372 -19.69 -14.26 3.90
CA ARG A 372 -18.27 -14.16 4.24
C ARG A 372 -17.61 -12.86 3.75
N LEU A 373 -18.34 -12.06 2.97
CA LEU A 373 -17.83 -10.84 2.38
C LEU A 373 -17.48 -9.83 3.47
N ALA A 374 -16.22 -9.40 3.49
CA ALA A 374 -15.66 -8.43 4.40
C ALA A 374 -15.45 -7.07 3.72
N THR A 375 -15.14 -7.06 2.42
CA THR A 375 -15.01 -5.84 1.61
C THR A 375 -15.87 -5.95 0.36
N LEU A 376 -16.71 -4.93 0.14
CA LEU A 376 -17.49 -4.74 -1.08
C LEU A 376 -17.25 -3.34 -1.63
N ASP A 377 -16.67 -3.26 -2.82
CA ASP A 377 -16.44 -2.01 -3.53
C ASP A 377 -17.17 -2.02 -4.87
N LEU A 378 -18.15 -1.12 -5.01
CA LEU A 378 -18.91 -0.89 -6.24
C LEU A 378 -18.81 0.59 -6.66
N SER A 379 -17.76 1.30 -6.26
CA SER A 379 -17.59 2.73 -6.53
C SER A 379 -17.39 3.04 -8.03
N ILE A 380 -17.71 4.26 -8.44
CA ILE A 380 -17.55 4.78 -9.80
C ILE A 380 -16.79 6.09 -9.73
N HIS A 381 -15.56 6.10 -10.24
CA HIS A 381 -14.65 7.25 -10.18
C HIS A 381 -14.60 8.07 -11.48
N SER A 382 -15.24 7.61 -12.56
CA SER A 382 -15.24 8.29 -13.86
C SER A 382 -16.51 9.12 -14.09
N TYR A 383 -16.34 10.44 -14.23
CA TYR A 383 -17.39 11.39 -14.59
C TYR A 383 -17.89 11.25 -16.05
N ARG A 384 -17.23 10.43 -16.87
CA ARG A 384 -17.61 10.15 -18.27
C ARG A 384 -18.40 8.84 -18.44
N SER A 385 -18.42 7.97 -17.43
CA SER A 385 -19.16 6.72 -17.53
C SER A 385 -20.65 6.97 -17.32
N THR A 386 -21.41 6.87 -18.40
CA THR A 386 -22.88 6.82 -18.38
C THR A 386 -23.41 5.44 -17.96
N TYR A 387 -22.58 4.61 -17.32
CA TYR A 387 -22.86 3.21 -17.01
C TYR A 387 -23.52 3.12 -15.64
N LEU A 388 -24.83 2.93 -15.65
CA LEU A 388 -25.71 3.17 -14.51
C LEU A 388 -25.98 1.87 -13.77
N LEU A 389 -25.48 1.66 -12.55
CA LEU A 389 -26.05 0.62 -11.70
C LEU A 389 -27.34 1.16 -11.08
N MET A 390 -28.50 0.77 -11.62
CA MET A 390 -29.80 1.26 -11.15
C MET A 390 -30.35 0.32 -10.07
N PRO A 391 -30.48 0.75 -8.80
CA PRO A 391 -31.26 0.02 -7.83
C PRO A 391 -32.75 0.32 -8.05
N GLU A 392 -33.36 -0.18 -9.12
CA GLU A 392 -34.77 -0.57 -8.98
C GLU A 392 -34.78 -1.91 -8.26
N LYS A 393 -35.34 -1.92 -7.03
CA LYS A 393 -35.50 -3.09 -6.14
C LYS A 393 -34.45 -4.21 -6.40
N PRO A 394 -33.29 -4.17 -5.75
CA PRO A 394 -33.33 -4.20 -4.30
C PRO A 394 -32.93 -2.85 -3.72
N ASN A 395 -33.58 -2.46 -2.62
CA ASN A 395 -33.13 -1.37 -1.79
C ASN A 395 -31.70 -1.71 -1.30
N LEU A 396 -30.80 -0.73 -1.20
CA LEU A 396 -29.47 -0.91 -0.59
C LEU A 396 -29.56 -1.68 0.74
N SER A 397 -30.62 -1.42 1.52
CA SER A 397 -31.01 -2.20 2.69
C SER A 397 -31.03 -3.71 2.44
N THR A 398 -31.84 -4.17 1.47
CA THR A 398 -31.93 -5.60 1.12
C THR A 398 -30.61 -6.20 0.61
N LEU A 399 -29.73 -5.38 0.01
CA LEU A 399 -28.44 -5.86 -0.49
C LEU A 399 -27.44 -6.12 0.65
N VAL A 400 -27.31 -5.19 1.60
CA VAL A 400 -26.24 -5.26 2.61
C VAL A 400 -26.69 -5.80 3.97
N GLN A 401 -28.00 -5.83 4.26
CA GLN A 401 -28.52 -6.24 5.58
C GLN A 401 -28.06 -7.64 6.01
N ASN A 402 -27.85 -8.56 5.07
CA ASN A 402 -27.41 -9.93 5.34
C ASN A 402 -25.88 -10.09 5.43
N LEU A 403 -25.11 -9.04 5.13
CA LEU A 403 -23.65 -9.05 5.13
C LEU A 403 -23.09 -8.60 6.49
N SER A 404 -23.49 -9.28 7.57
CA SER A 404 -23.12 -8.88 8.94
C SER A 404 -21.61 -8.93 9.23
N GLY A 405 -20.82 -9.61 8.39
CA GLY A 405 -19.36 -9.66 8.46
C GLY A 405 -18.64 -8.49 7.77
N LEU A 406 -19.37 -7.58 7.12
CA LEU A 406 -18.81 -6.48 6.34
C LEU A 406 -17.99 -5.53 7.22
N ARG A 407 -16.78 -5.21 6.76
CA ARG A 407 -15.82 -4.29 7.41
C ARG A 407 -15.65 -3.00 6.61
N GLU A 408 -15.74 -3.11 5.29
CA GLU A 408 -15.55 -2.03 4.32
C GLU A 408 -16.67 -2.05 3.28
N LEU A 409 -17.28 -0.89 3.06
CA LEU A 409 -18.31 -0.68 2.04
C LEU A 409 -18.05 0.64 1.32
N HIS A 410 -17.82 0.54 0.01
CA HIS A 410 -17.54 1.68 -0.87
C HIS A 410 -18.58 1.74 -1.99
N LEU A 411 -19.35 2.83 -2.04
CA LEU A 411 -20.39 3.05 -3.06
C LEU A 411 -20.27 4.42 -3.74
N ASP A 412 -19.07 5.00 -3.72
CA ASP A 412 -18.79 6.35 -4.22
C ASP A 412 -19.23 6.52 -5.67
N GLY A 413 -19.85 7.65 -6.00
CA GLY A 413 -20.35 7.94 -7.37
C GLY A 413 -21.46 7.01 -7.90
N ASN A 414 -21.74 5.87 -7.27
CA ASN A 414 -22.66 4.85 -7.78
C ASN A 414 -24.14 5.23 -7.58
N LEU A 415 -24.45 6.00 -6.53
CA LEU A 415 -25.81 6.45 -6.23
C LEU A 415 -26.27 7.66 -7.07
N GLN A 416 -25.45 8.14 -8.01
CA GLN A 416 -25.78 9.28 -8.87
C GLN A 416 -26.99 9.04 -9.81
N SER A 417 -27.44 7.79 -9.99
CA SER A 417 -28.42 7.37 -10.99
C SER A 417 -29.80 6.94 -10.47
N LEU A 418 -30.17 7.18 -9.20
CA LEU A 418 -31.60 7.12 -8.81
C LEU A 418 -32.46 8.16 -9.57
N SER A 419 -31.84 9.04 -10.35
CA SER A 419 -32.46 10.12 -11.10
C SER A 419 -32.79 9.82 -12.58
N VAL A 420 -32.63 8.58 -13.09
CA VAL A 420 -32.76 8.30 -14.55
C VAL A 420 -33.78 7.22 -14.91
N ILE A 421 -34.72 6.86 -14.01
CA ILE A 421 -35.94 6.14 -14.44
C ILE A 421 -37.11 7.12 -14.42
N HIS A 422 -37.59 7.37 -15.63
CA HIS A 422 -38.76 8.15 -16.03
C HIS A 422 -39.77 8.45 -14.93
N LEU A 423 -39.90 9.75 -14.59
CA LEU A 423 -41.13 10.54 -14.69
C LEU A 423 -40.75 12.02 -14.48
N ALA A 424 -41.17 12.88 -15.40
CA ALA A 424 -41.21 14.31 -15.17
C ALA A 424 -42.00 14.57 -13.86
N ASP A 425 -41.49 15.46 -13.02
CA ASP A 425 -41.95 15.75 -11.65
C ASP A 425 -41.81 14.62 -10.63
N ASN A 426 -40.67 14.60 -9.92
CA ASN A 426 -40.56 14.71 -8.45
C ASN A 426 -39.16 14.27 -7.99
N GLN A 427 -38.60 15.01 -7.03
CA GLN A 427 -37.21 14.92 -6.59
C GLN A 427 -36.93 13.69 -5.71
N PHE A 428 -36.44 12.58 -6.27
CA PHE A 428 -36.13 11.37 -5.52
C PHE A 428 -34.62 11.14 -5.39
N PHE A 429 -34.08 11.54 -4.22
CA PHE A 429 -32.74 11.20 -3.75
C PHE A 429 -32.84 10.14 -2.61
N VAL A 430 -31.72 9.51 -2.21
CA VAL A 430 -31.73 8.39 -1.24
C VAL A 430 -31.21 8.78 0.14
N PRO A 431 -31.97 8.50 1.22
CA PRO A 431 -31.50 8.65 2.58
C PRO A 431 -30.55 7.52 2.98
N VAL A 432 -29.58 7.81 3.85
CA VAL A 432 -28.73 6.79 4.47
C VAL A 432 -29.54 6.00 5.51
N PRO A 433 -29.69 4.67 5.37
CA PRO A 433 -30.48 3.87 6.30
C PRO A 433 -29.88 3.77 7.71
N GLU A 434 -30.74 3.79 8.74
CA GLU A 434 -30.32 3.74 10.15
C GLU A 434 -29.67 2.41 10.56
N PHE A 435 -30.00 1.29 9.88
CA PHE A 435 -29.44 -0.03 10.21
C PHE A 435 -27.92 -0.11 10.01
N PHE A 436 -27.29 0.86 9.33
CA PHE A 436 -25.83 0.91 9.25
C PHE A 436 -25.17 1.00 10.64
N ALA A 437 -25.87 1.56 11.63
CA ALA A 437 -25.45 1.56 13.02
C ALA A 437 -25.33 0.15 13.65
N ASP A 438 -25.98 -0.87 13.06
CA ASP A 438 -25.98 -2.24 13.58
C ASP A 438 -24.74 -3.05 13.14
N PHE A 439 -23.94 -2.56 12.18
CA PHE A 439 -22.71 -3.25 11.75
C PHE A 439 -21.58 -3.04 12.75
N LYS A 440 -21.49 -3.95 13.72
CA LYS A 440 -20.49 -3.90 14.80
C LYS A 440 -19.04 -4.04 14.33
N ASN A 441 -18.82 -4.59 13.13
CA ASN A 441 -17.50 -4.79 12.55
C ASN A 441 -17.11 -3.71 11.52
N LEU A 442 -17.97 -2.72 11.29
CA LEU A 442 -17.73 -1.71 10.27
C LEU A 442 -16.56 -0.81 10.67
N THR A 443 -15.57 -0.71 9.78
CA THR A 443 -14.36 0.09 9.99
C THR A 443 -14.27 1.26 9.02
N SER A 444 -14.82 1.12 7.82
CA SER A 444 -14.83 2.16 6.80
C SER A 444 -16.21 2.27 6.15
N LEU A 445 -16.67 3.49 5.97
CA LEU A 445 -17.92 3.82 5.29
C LEU A 445 -17.68 5.00 4.34
N SER A 446 -17.70 4.74 3.03
CA SER A 446 -17.52 5.77 2.00
C SER A 446 -18.74 5.85 1.07
N PHE A 447 -19.29 7.06 0.97
CA PHE A 447 -20.38 7.45 0.07
C PHE A 447 -20.09 8.78 -0.63
N THR A 448 -18.84 9.06 -0.94
CA THR A 448 -18.41 10.30 -1.58
C THR A 448 -19.13 10.54 -2.91
N SER A 449 -19.61 11.76 -3.13
CA SER A 449 -20.28 12.22 -4.37
C SER A 449 -21.44 11.31 -4.83
N SER A 450 -22.21 10.80 -3.87
CA SER A 450 -23.28 9.82 -4.07
C SER A 450 -24.69 10.41 -4.22
N LYS A 451 -24.83 11.74 -4.29
CA LYS A 451 -26.14 12.45 -4.31
C LYS A 451 -27.07 12.03 -3.16
N LEU A 452 -26.52 11.66 -2.00
CA LEU A 452 -27.29 11.33 -0.79
C LEU A 452 -28.11 12.54 -0.33
N ASN A 453 -29.27 12.29 0.29
CA ASN A 453 -30.11 13.32 0.91
C ASN A 453 -30.60 12.95 2.29
N GLY A 454 -31.42 13.84 2.85
CA GLY A 454 -32.11 13.60 4.10
C GLY A 454 -31.13 13.66 5.27
N LYS A 455 -31.55 13.15 6.43
CA LYS A 455 -30.74 13.19 7.64
C LYS A 455 -29.84 11.97 7.73
N PHE A 456 -28.54 12.18 7.85
CA PHE A 456 -27.59 11.12 8.15
C PHE A 456 -27.86 10.53 9.56
N PRO A 457 -27.90 9.19 9.70
CA PRO A 457 -28.14 8.56 10.99
C PRO A 457 -27.01 8.81 12.01
N GLU A 458 -27.29 9.66 13.00
CA GLU A 458 -26.32 10.10 14.02
C GLU A 458 -25.72 8.97 14.86
N LYS A 459 -26.42 7.83 14.96
CA LYS A 459 -25.93 6.63 15.67
C LYS A 459 -24.72 6.00 14.99
N ILE A 460 -24.50 6.25 13.69
CA ILE A 460 -23.34 5.71 12.97
C ILE A 460 -22.04 6.28 13.56
N PHE A 461 -22.03 7.56 13.98
CA PHE A 461 -20.87 8.17 14.66
C PHE A 461 -20.51 7.51 16.01
N GLN A 462 -21.41 6.70 16.56
CA GLN A 462 -21.23 5.98 17.84
C GLN A 462 -20.67 4.57 17.66
N ILE A 463 -20.48 4.08 16.42
CA ILE A 463 -19.91 2.76 16.17
C ILE A 463 -18.42 2.78 16.60
N PRO A 464 -18.02 1.98 17.60
CA PRO A 464 -16.68 2.07 18.19
C PRO A 464 -15.57 1.55 17.26
N THR A 465 -15.92 0.73 16.28
CA THR A 465 -14.99 0.12 15.31
C THR A 465 -14.72 1.00 14.10
N LEU A 466 -15.52 2.05 13.87
CA LEU A 466 -15.34 2.96 12.74
C LEU A 466 -14.01 3.71 12.84
N GLN A 467 -13.30 3.70 11.72
CA GLN A 467 -12.03 4.38 11.50
C GLN A 467 -12.15 5.46 10.43
N ARG A 468 -13.02 5.27 9.42
CA ARG A 468 -13.20 6.22 8.32
C ARG A 468 -14.67 6.46 8.04
N ILE A 469 -15.04 7.73 7.90
CA ILE A 469 -16.34 8.18 7.42
C ILE A 469 -16.07 9.22 6.33
N GLU A 470 -16.44 8.89 5.09
CA GLU A 470 -16.16 9.69 3.90
C GLU A 470 -17.48 9.97 3.16
N LEU A 471 -18.02 11.17 3.32
CA LEU A 471 -19.35 11.57 2.83
C LEU A 471 -19.30 12.82 1.95
N SER A 472 -18.11 13.26 1.55
CA SER A 472 -17.91 14.52 0.85
C SER A 472 -18.68 14.58 -0.49
N GLY A 473 -19.07 15.78 -0.93
CA GLY A 473 -19.76 15.99 -2.21
C GLY A 473 -21.23 15.54 -2.25
N ASN A 474 -21.87 15.34 -1.10
CA ASN A 474 -23.31 15.05 -1.02
C ASN A 474 -24.11 16.32 -0.62
N SER A 475 -24.33 17.21 -1.57
CA SER A 475 -24.86 18.56 -1.33
C SER A 475 -26.28 18.63 -0.77
N MET A 476 -27.03 17.53 -0.70
CA MET A 476 -28.39 17.48 -0.11
C MET A 476 -28.43 16.69 1.20
N LEU A 477 -27.30 16.10 1.62
CA LEU A 477 -27.20 15.31 2.83
C LEU A 477 -27.07 16.25 4.03
N GLN A 478 -28.04 16.14 4.93
CA GLN A 478 -28.10 16.89 6.17
C GLN A 478 -27.67 16.00 7.33
N GLY A 479 -27.23 16.61 8.42
CA GLY A 479 -26.87 15.87 9.62
C GLY A 479 -26.38 16.78 10.72
N SER A 480 -26.14 16.20 11.87
CA SER A 480 -25.40 16.84 12.95
C SER A 480 -24.44 15.81 13.54
N LEU A 481 -23.28 16.26 14.02
CA LEU A 481 -22.35 15.38 14.71
C LEU A 481 -22.86 15.14 16.14
N SER A 482 -23.08 13.88 16.48
CA SER A 482 -23.46 13.45 17.83
C SER A 482 -22.23 13.25 18.71
N GLU A 483 -22.43 12.81 19.96
CA GLU A 483 -21.28 12.51 20.83
C GLU A 483 -20.50 11.29 20.34
N PHE A 484 -19.18 11.46 20.20
CA PHE A 484 -18.27 10.39 19.83
C PHE A 484 -17.91 9.50 21.04
N PRO A 485 -17.79 8.18 20.84
CA PRO A 485 -17.51 7.25 21.92
C PRO A 485 -16.12 7.50 22.51
N TRP A 486 -15.99 7.27 23.83
CA TRP A 486 -14.72 7.33 24.52
C TRP A 486 -13.74 6.31 23.91
N ASN A 487 -12.54 6.74 23.54
CA ASN A 487 -11.55 5.94 22.79
C ASN A 487 -12.03 5.45 21.42
N GLY A 488 -12.87 6.22 20.72
CA GLY A 488 -13.24 5.91 19.34
C GLY A 488 -12.02 5.77 18.41
N ASN A 489 -12.10 4.86 17.46
CA ASN A 489 -11.00 4.53 16.54
C ASN A 489 -10.97 5.41 15.28
N LEU A 490 -11.80 6.46 15.22
CA LEU A 490 -11.93 7.31 14.04
C LEU A 490 -10.61 8.03 13.73
N ARG A 491 -10.17 7.89 12.48
CA ARG A 491 -8.97 8.46 11.88
C ARG A 491 -9.31 9.50 10.82
N THR A 492 -10.37 9.26 10.07
CA THR A 492 -10.81 10.11 8.96
C THR A 492 -12.28 10.48 9.13
N LEU A 493 -12.55 11.77 9.13
CA LEU A 493 -13.90 12.33 9.09
C LEU A 493 -13.97 13.37 7.95
N GLU A 494 -14.57 12.98 6.84
CA GLU A 494 -14.75 13.84 5.67
C GLU A 494 -16.24 14.04 5.37
N LEU A 495 -16.70 15.27 5.53
CA LEU A 495 -18.09 15.69 5.33
C LEU A 495 -18.20 16.86 4.33
N GLY A 496 -17.10 17.20 3.65
CA GLY A 496 -17.00 18.42 2.86
C GLY A 496 -18.07 18.54 1.78
N GLY A 497 -18.67 19.73 1.61
CA GLY A 497 -19.70 19.97 0.60
C GLY A 497 -21.03 19.27 0.88
N THR A 498 -21.37 19.06 2.15
CA THR A 498 -22.68 18.57 2.61
C THR A 498 -23.46 19.65 3.37
N PHE A 499 -24.71 19.40 3.73
CA PHE A 499 -25.51 20.27 4.61
C PHE A 499 -25.46 19.82 6.08
N PHE A 500 -24.37 19.20 6.52
CA PHE A 500 -24.14 18.96 7.94
C PHE A 500 -24.08 20.29 8.70
N SER A 501 -24.71 20.34 9.87
CA SER A 501 -24.93 21.57 10.62
C SER A 501 -24.90 21.33 12.13
N GLY A 502 -25.05 22.42 12.89
CA GLY A 502 -25.00 22.40 14.35
C GLY A 502 -23.61 22.69 14.88
N THR A 503 -23.40 22.43 16.17
CA THR A 503 -22.10 22.66 16.83
C THR A 503 -21.25 21.40 16.83
N LEU A 504 -19.92 21.58 16.87
CA LEU A 504 -19.02 20.48 17.17
C LEU A 504 -19.06 20.19 18.67
N SER A 505 -19.33 18.94 19.05
CA SER A 505 -19.33 18.51 20.45
C SER A 505 -17.90 18.41 21.01
N ASP A 506 -17.71 18.72 22.30
CA ASP A 506 -16.44 18.51 23.01
C ASP A 506 -15.97 17.05 22.95
N SER A 507 -16.88 16.09 22.75
CA SER A 507 -16.56 14.66 22.58
C SER A 507 -15.65 14.35 21.38
N ILE A 508 -15.50 15.27 20.41
CA ILE A 508 -14.53 15.09 19.31
C ILE A 508 -13.10 14.87 19.83
N GLY A 509 -12.78 15.43 21.00
CA GLY A 509 -11.51 15.21 21.69
C GLY A 509 -11.28 13.77 22.17
N ASN A 510 -12.31 12.90 22.16
CA ASN A 510 -12.19 11.48 22.50
C ASN A 510 -11.49 10.67 21.40
N LEU A 511 -11.47 11.17 20.17
CA LEU A 511 -10.96 10.48 18.98
C LEU A 511 -9.44 10.63 18.86
N LYS A 512 -8.67 10.00 19.76
CA LYS A 512 -7.21 10.21 19.84
C LYS A 512 -6.41 9.78 18.60
N MET A 513 -7.04 9.01 17.71
CA MET A 513 -6.46 8.55 16.45
C MET A 513 -6.83 9.45 15.25
N LEU A 514 -7.65 10.49 15.46
CA LEU A 514 -8.14 11.37 14.40
C LEU A 514 -6.99 12.11 13.74
N ALA A 515 -6.83 11.89 12.43
CA ALA A 515 -5.75 12.39 11.60
C ALA A 515 -6.27 13.39 10.55
N ILE A 516 -7.44 13.12 9.97
CA ILE A 516 -8.04 13.93 8.91
C ILE A 516 -9.42 14.39 9.37
N VAL A 517 -9.62 15.71 9.32
CA VAL A 517 -10.92 16.35 9.51
C VAL A 517 -11.16 17.29 8.33
N ASP A 518 -12.09 16.93 7.46
CA ASP A 518 -12.58 17.77 6.38
C ASP A 518 -14.07 18.06 6.58
N LEU A 519 -14.36 19.30 6.94
CA LEU A 519 -15.71 19.86 7.08
C LEU A 519 -15.92 21.04 6.11
N TYR A 520 -15.13 21.13 5.04
CA TYR A 520 -15.19 22.23 4.06
C TYR A 520 -16.62 22.47 3.58
N SER A 521 -17.05 23.74 3.51
CA SER A 521 -18.32 24.11 2.87
C SER A 521 -19.54 23.33 3.42
N CYS A 522 -19.64 23.28 4.75
CA CYS A 522 -20.79 22.78 5.50
C CYS A 522 -21.56 23.94 6.15
N ASN A 523 -22.50 23.62 7.05
CA ASN A 523 -23.31 24.59 7.81
C ASN A 523 -23.02 24.52 9.33
N PHE A 524 -21.80 24.16 9.74
CA PHE A 524 -21.44 24.10 11.16
C PHE A 524 -21.35 25.49 11.78
N ASN A 525 -21.71 25.60 13.06
CA ASN A 525 -21.71 26.85 13.82
C ASN A 525 -21.17 26.67 15.25
N GLY A 526 -21.19 27.77 16.02
CA GLY A 526 -20.64 27.78 17.38
C GLY A 526 -19.11 27.81 17.39
N SER A 527 -18.49 27.53 18.54
CA SER A 527 -17.03 27.57 18.67
C SER A 527 -16.37 26.25 18.30
N ILE A 528 -15.16 26.31 17.75
CA ILE A 528 -14.29 25.14 17.61
C ILE A 528 -13.95 24.61 19.03
N PRO A 529 -14.27 23.35 19.37
CA PRO A 529 -14.10 22.82 20.70
C PRO A 529 -12.64 22.84 21.18
N LYS A 530 -12.42 23.27 22.42
CA LYS A 530 -11.06 23.28 23.01
C LYS A 530 -10.49 21.87 23.14
N SER A 531 -11.34 20.85 23.24
CA SER A 531 -10.92 19.45 23.31
C SER A 531 -10.20 18.99 22.05
N MET A 532 -10.41 19.63 20.90
CA MET A 532 -9.66 19.36 19.66
C MET A 532 -8.16 19.61 19.81
N ALA A 533 -7.75 20.49 20.73
CA ALA A 533 -6.34 20.70 21.08
C ALA A 533 -5.63 19.43 21.55
N THR A 534 -6.39 18.42 22.00
CA THR A 534 -5.85 17.15 22.51
C THR A 534 -5.62 16.10 21.42
N LEU A 535 -5.96 16.40 20.16
CA LEU A 535 -5.88 15.49 19.03
C LEU A 535 -4.47 15.48 18.42
N THR A 536 -3.57 14.73 19.06
CA THR A 536 -2.13 14.72 18.72
C THR A 536 -1.79 14.10 17.35
N GLN A 537 -2.72 13.36 16.74
CA GLN A 537 -2.52 12.68 15.46
C GLN A 537 -2.98 13.48 14.25
N LEU A 538 -3.61 14.66 14.43
CA LEU A 538 -4.08 15.49 13.32
C LEU A 538 -2.94 15.83 12.35
N VAL A 539 -3.23 15.63 11.07
CA VAL A 539 -2.37 15.90 9.90
C VAL A 539 -3.03 16.96 9.01
N TYR A 540 -4.33 16.83 8.77
CA TYR A 540 -5.12 17.70 7.90
C TYR A 540 -6.35 18.21 8.63
N LEU A 541 -6.58 19.53 8.57
CA LEU A 541 -7.74 20.18 9.16
C LEU A 541 -8.32 21.22 8.19
N ASP A 542 -9.48 20.89 7.61
CA ASP A 542 -10.29 21.84 6.86
C ASP A 542 -11.65 22.03 7.54
N MET A 543 -11.91 23.27 7.95
CA MET A 543 -13.21 23.72 8.47
C MET A 543 -13.65 25.00 7.79
N SER A 544 -13.11 25.27 6.61
CA SER A 544 -13.35 26.50 5.88
C SER A 544 -14.78 26.54 5.31
N TYR A 545 -15.26 27.75 5.00
CA TYR A 545 -16.60 27.99 4.48
C TYR A 545 -17.71 27.45 5.40
N ASN A 546 -17.66 27.80 6.69
CA ASN A 546 -18.68 27.46 7.69
C ASN A 546 -19.09 28.72 8.48
N ASN A 547 -19.85 28.55 9.56
CA ASN A 547 -20.28 29.62 10.48
C ASN A 547 -19.62 29.48 11.87
N PHE A 548 -18.37 28.99 11.93
CA PHE A 548 -17.65 28.88 13.21
C PHE A 548 -17.36 30.27 13.79
N THR A 549 -17.47 30.39 15.11
CA THR A 549 -17.32 31.63 15.89
C THR A 549 -16.32 31.45 17.03
N GLY A 550 -16.00 32.54 17.74
CA GLY A 550 -15.10 32.49 18.90
C GLY A 550 -13.63 32.28 18.51
N PRO A 551 -12.75 32.03 19.49
CA PRO A 551 -11.32 31.92 19.26
C PRO A 551 -10.88 30.56 18.72
N ILE A 552 -9.81 30.57 17.92
CA ILE A 552 -9.14 29.34 17.45
C ILE A 552 -8.45 28.67 18.66
N PRO A 553 -8.74 27.38 18.96
CA PRO A 553 -8.05 26.65 20.02
C PRO A 553 -6.58 26.40 19.68
N SER A 554 -5.75 26.14 20.70
CA SER A 554 -4.33 25.86 20.48
C SER A 554 -4.13 24.45 19.95
N PHE A 555 -3.66 24.32 18.71
CA PHE A 555 -3.29 23.02 18.13
C PHE A 555 -1.84 22.62 18.38
N SER A 556 -1.11 23.31 19.27
CA SER A 556 0.32 23.09 19.56
C SER A 556 0.73 21.62 19.87
N MET A 557 -0.21 20.78 20.30
CA MET A 557 0.05 19.35 20.54
C MET A 557 -0.04 18.48 19.27
N ALA A 558 -0.70 18.95 18.22
CA ALA A 558 -0.88 18.27 16.95
C ALA A 558 0.33 18.49 16.02
N LYS A 559 1.49 17.98 16.45
CA LYS A 559 2.79 18.19 15.78
C LYS A 559 2.89 17.56 14.38
N ARG A 560 1.89 16.80 13.95
CA ARG A 560 1.80 16.21 12.61
C ARG A 560 1.01 17.07 11.63
N LEU A 561 0.39 18.18 12.08
CA LEU A 561 -0.37 19.06 11.21
C LEU A 561 0.52 19.63 10.10
N THR A 562 0.02 19.50 8.88
CA THR A 562 0.63 19.98 7.63
C THR A 562 -0.22 21.08 7.02
N GLU A 563 -1.54 20.96 7.11
CA GLU A 563 -2.47 21.90 6.48
C GLU A 563 -3.60 22.29 7.44
N ILE A 564 -3.87 23.60 7.53
CA ILE A 564 -4.97 24.17 8.30
C ILE A 564 -5.72 25.19 7.43
N TYR A 565 -6.98 24.89 7.12
CA TYR A 565 -7.91 25.79 6.42
C TYR A 565 -9.08 26.15 7.33
N LEU A 566 -9.12 27.40 7.77
CA LEU A 566 -10.23 27.97 8.55
C LEU A 566 -10.85 29.18 7.84
N THR A 567 -10.53 29.36 6.56
CA THR A 567 -10.96 30.51 5.76
C THR A 567 -12.48 30.63 5.66
N ARG A 568 -13.01 31.85 5.58
CA ARG A 568 -14.46 32.14 5.49
C ARG A 568 -15.27 31.51 6.62
N ASN A 569 -15.03 32.02 7.82
CA ASN A 569 -15.82 31.77 9.03
C ASN A 569 -16.03 33.11 9.77
N ASP A 570 -16.67 33.06 10.95
CA ASP A 570 -16.87 34.19 11.85
C ASP A 570 -15.91 34.12 13.07
N LEU A 571 -14.70 33.56 12.91
CA LEU A 571 -13.74 33.38 13.98
C LEU A 571 -13.22 34.73 14.49
N THR A 572 -12.97 34.82 15.80
CA THR A 572 -12.61 36.06 16.51
C THR A 572 -11.41 35.86 17.43
N GLY A 573 -10.92 36.94 18.04
CA GLY A 573 -9.82 36.88 19.00
C GLY A 573 -8.45 36.93 18.33
N LYS A 574 -7.42 36.77 19.16
CA LYS A 574 -6.02 37.00 18.78
C LYS A 574 -5.31 35.70 18.42
N ILE A 575 -4.43 35.77 17.44
CA ILE A 575 -3.44 34.73 17.15
C ILE A 575 -2.24 34.98 18.06
N THR A 576 -2.01 34.14 19.08
CA THR A 576 -0.90 34.32 20.03
C THR A 576 0.31 33.45 19.67
N SER A 577 1.53 33.94 19.92
CA SER A 577 2.78 33.32 19.47
C SER A 577 3.06 31.92 20.03
N THR A 578 2.49 31.56 21.18
CA THR A 578 2.67 30.23 21.79
C THR A 578 1.85 29.14 21.12
N GLN A 579 0.83 29.48 20.34
CA GLN A 579 -0.10 28.50 19.75
C GLN A 579 0.50 27.77 18.54
N TRP A 580 1.40 28.42 17.78
CA TRP A 580 1.81 27.95 16.45
C TRP A 580 3.24 27.44 16.37
N LYS A 581 4.13 27.93 17.24
CA LYS A 581 5.58 27.63 17.21
C LYS A 581 5.91 26.12 17.24
N GLU A 582 5.04 25.30 17.80
CA GLU A 582 5.22 23.86 17.90
C GLU A 582 4.85 23.09 16.61
N LEU A 583 4.15 23.73 15.66
CA LEU A 583 3.66 23.14 14.41
C LEU A 583 4.75 23.16 13.33
N ARG A 584 5.87 22.48 13.58
CA ARG A 584 7.04 22.52 12.69
C ARG A 584 6.83 21.86 11.33
N ASN A 585 5.76 21.07 11.18
CA ASN A 585 5.41 20.41 9.93
C ASN A 585 4.36 21.18 9.12
N LEU A 586 3.91 22.35 9.60
CA LEU A 586 2.86 23.12 8.94
C LEU A 586 3.39 23.74 7.65
N GLU A 587 2.73 23.42 6.54
CA GLU A 587 3.01 23.87 5.19
C GLU A 587 2.01 24.94 4.76
N ILE A 588 0.73 24.79 5.12
CA ILE A 588 -0.34 25.71 4.71
C ILE A 588 -1.14 26.18 5.92
N LEU A 589 -1.28 27.50 6.06
CA LEU A 589 -2.16 28.14 7.03
C LEU A 589 -3.04 29.18 6.33
N ASP A 590 -4.32 28.88 6.17
CA ASP A 590 -5.33 29.80 5.64
C ASP A 590 -6.37 30.16 6.70
N LEU A 591 -6.29 31.40 7.18
CA LEU A 591 -7.22 32.01 8.14
C LEU A 591 -7.98 33.19 7.53
N GLY A 592 -8.00 33.30 6.20
CA GLY A 592 -8.60 34.43 5.50
C GLY A 592 -10.10 34.57 5.77
N TYR A 593 -10.67 35.76 5.51
CA TYR A 593 -12.11 36.02 5.63
C TYR A 593 -12.69 35.62 6.99
N ASN A 594 -12.16 36.23 8.06
CA ASN A 594 -12.61 36.04 9.44
C ASN A 594 -12.68 37.40 10.17
N SER A 595 -12.93 37.39 11.48
CA SER A 595 -12.89 38.58 12.35
C SER A 595 -11.75 38.50 13.38
N LEU A 596 -10.62 37.89 13.01
CA LEU A 596 -9.43 37.79 13.88
C LEU A 596 -8.78 39.17 14.06
N GLU A 597 -8.27 39.43 15.26
CA GLU A 597 -7.77 40.76 15.66
C GLU A 597 -6.42 40.71 16.39
N GLY A 598 -5.86 41.88 16.68
CA GLY A 598 -4.55 42.02 17.32
C GLY A 598 -3.38 42.04 16.34
N GLY A 599 -2.16 42.05 16.88
CA GLY A 599 -0.93 42.03 16.08
C GLY A 599 -0.58 40.62 15.58
N LEU A 600 0.14 40.57 14.46
CA LEU A 600 0.63 39.32 13.89
C LEU A 600 1.80 38.76 14.71
N PRO A 601 1.74 37.50 15.19
CA PRO A 601 2.85 36.93 15.94
C PRO A 601 4.00 36.54 15.00
N ILE A 602 5.18 37.10 15.26
CA ILE A 602 6.43 36.84 14.51
C ILE A 602 6.74 35.35 14.34
N SER A 603 6.34 34.52 15.31
CA SER A 603 6.58 33.07 15.27
C SER A 603 5.97 32.37 14.04
N LEU A 604 4.93 32.93 13.42
CA LEU A 604 4.35 32.39 12.18
C LEU A 604 5.36 32.41 11.03
N PHE A 605 6.14 33.48 10.93
CA PHE A 605 7.16 33.68 9.89
C PHE A 605 8.43 32.84 10.14
N SER A 606 8.53 32.19 11.30
CA SER A 606 9.65 31.32 11.69
C SER A 606 9.35 29.82 11.57
N LEU A 607 8.17 29.44 11.07
CA LEU A 607 7.80 28.04 10.88
C LEU A 607 8.60 27.44 9.72
N PRO A 608 9.35 26.35 9.95
CA PRO A 608 10.44 25.95 9.06
C PRO A 608 9.99 25.34 7.73
N LEU A 609 8.74 24.91 7.60
CA LEU A 609 8.17 24.28 6.40
C LEU A 609 7.00 25.08 5.80
N LEU A 610 6.68 26.27 6.34
CA LEU A 610 5.50 27.02 5.89
C LEU A 610 5.71 27.55 4.47
N LEU A 611 4.80 27.16 3.57
CA LEU A 611 4.79 27.52 2.15
C LEU A 611 3.71 28.57 1.84
N GLU A 612 2.56 28.50 2.53
CA GLU A 612 1.45 29.41 2.29
C GLU A 612 0.89 29.97 3.60
N LEU A 613 0.89 31.31 3.70
CA LEU A 613 0.29 32.05 4.80
C LEU A 613 -0.76 33.03 4.25
N ARG A 614 -2.04 32.69 4.41
CA ARG A 614 -3.17 33.53 3.99
C ARG A 614 -3.92 34.04 5.21
N LEU A 615 -3.87 35.35 5.44
CA LEU A 615 -4.50 36.05 6.57
C LEU A 615 -5.42 37.18 6.11
N SER A 616 -5.76 37.24 4.83
CA SER A 616 -6.48 38.36 4.26
C SER A 616 -7.90 38.49 4.78
N ASN A 617 -8.48 39.69 4.70
CA ASN A 617 -9.85 39.97 5.12
C ASN A 617 -10.09 39.61 6.60
N ASN A 618 -9.28 40.20 7.48
CA ASN A 618 -9.37 40.11 8.94
C ASN A 618 -9.26 41.52 9.57
N ARG A 619 -9.09 41.60 10.89
CA ARG A 619 -8.92 42.85 11.65
C ARG A 619 -7.54 42.94 12.32
N PHE A 620 -6.53 42.30 11.72
CA PHE A 620 -5.16 42.39 12.25
C PHE A 620 -4.68 43.83 12.20
N SER A 621 -4.08 44.31 13.29
CA SER A 621 -3.72 45.71 13.48
C SER A 621 -2.36 45.87 14.16
N GLY A 622 -1.83 47.09 14.11
CA GLY A 622 -0.50 47.41 14.59
C GLY A 622 0.57 47.21 13.51
N GLN A 623 1.82 47.37 13.93
CA GLN A 623 2.98 47.26 13.06
C GLN A 623 3.47 45.82 12.98
N LEU A 624 4.03 45.44 11.84
CA LEU A 624 4.78 44.20 11.71
C LEU A 624 6.20 44.49 12.21
N ASP A 625 6.68 43.75 13.19
CA ASP A 625 8.04 43.89 13.73
C ASP A 625 9.07 43.19 12.82
N GLU A 626 10.32 43.66 12.83
CA GLU A 626 11.44 42.95 12.19
C GLU A 626 11.67 41.58 12.84
N PHE A 627 12.03 40.58 12.03
CA PHE A 627 12.27 39.21 12.50
C PHE A 627 13.54 38.59 11.90
N SER A 628 14.35 37.95 12.75
CA SER A 628 15.69 37.48 12.38
C SER A 628 15.77 35.97 12.05
N ASN A 629 14.74 35.19 12.39
CA ASN A 629 14.68 33.74 12.16
C ASN A 629 13.61 33.46 11.11
N VAL A 630 13.92 33.81 9.85
CA VAL A 630 13.09 33.45 8.71
C VAL A 630 13.17 31.94 8.49
N SER A 631 12.08 31.34 8.02
CA SER A 631 12.06 29.93 7.60
C SER A 631 13.20 29.61 6.63
N SER A 632 13.73 28.39 6.69
CA SER A 632 14.70 27.91 5.68
C SER A 632 14.04 27.54 4.35
N HIS A 633 12.71 27.43 4.31
CA HIS A 633 11.93 27.22 3.10
C HIS A 633 11.26 28.53 2.70
N PRO A 634 11.39 28.95 1.42
CA PRO A 634 10.82 30.20 0.95
C PRO A 634 9.29 30.11 0.97
N LEU A 635 8.66 31.15 1.49
CA LEU A 635 7.22 31.30 1.50
C LEU A 635 6.74 31.59 0.06
N TYR A 636 5.93 30.69 -0.49
CA TYR A 636 5.38 30.83 -1.84
C TYR A 636 4.24 31.85 -1.88
N ILE A 637 3.40 31.90 -0.85
CA ILE A 637 2.26 32.82 -0.76
C ILE A 637 2.23 33.49 0.61
N LEU A 638 2.25 34.83 0.58
CA LEU A 638 1.93 35.68 1.71
C LEU A 638 0.77 36.62 1.33
N ASP A 639 -0.41 36.41 1.92
CA ASP A 639 -1.55 37.29 1.72
C ASP A 639 -1.99 37.93 3.04
N LEU A 640 -1.62 39.20 3.23
CA LEU A 640 -2.01 40.03 4.38
C LEU A 640 -3.06 41.09 4.01
N SER A 641 -3.62 41.04 2.79
CA SER A 641 -4.50 42.08 2.26
C SER A 641 -5.78 42.27 3.07
N ASN A 642 -6.40 43.45 2.99
CA ASN A 642 -7.66 43.75 3.69
C ASN A 642 -7.59 43.50 5.21
N ASN A 643 -6.60 44.11 5.86
CA ASN A 643 -6.42 44.16 7.31
C ASN A 643 -6.23 45.62 7.76
N ASN A 644 -6.01 45.84 9.05
CA ASN A 644 -5.74 47.14 9.68
C ASN A 644 -4.24 47.30 10.05
N LEU A 645 -3.34 46.60 9.36
CA LEU A 645 -1.90 46.69 9.57
C LEU A 645 -1.39 48.09 9.18
N GLU A 646 -0.49 48.64 9.97
CA GLU A 646 0.04 49.99 9.80
C GLU A 646 1.57 50.02 9.98
N GLY A 647 2.18 51.18 9.73
CA GLY A 647 3.63 51.35 9.85
C GLY A 647 4.41 50.86 8.61
N PRO A 648 5.75 50.86 8.69
CA PRO A 648 6.62 50.43 7.60
C PRO A 648 6.57 48.90 7.41
N VAL A 649 6.82 48.44 6.18
CA VAL A 649 7.04 47.01 5.89
C VAL A 649 8.45 46.64 6.35
N PRO A 650 8.63 45.65 7.26
CA PRO A 650 9.95 45.19 7.71
C PRO A 650 10.79 44.64 6.58
N MET A 651 12.10 44.84 6.66
CA MET A 651 13.05 44.30 5.69
C MET A 651 13.05 42.77 5.69
N SER A 652 12.82 42.14 6.86
CA SER A 652 12.72 40.68 6.98
C SER A 652 11.59 40.06 6.14
N VAL A 653 10.57 40.83 5.73
CA VAL A 653 9.52 40.33 4.82
C VAL A 653 10.06 40.03 3.43
N PHE A 654 11.10 40.74 2.98
CA PHE A 654 11.73 40.50 1.68
C PHE A 654 12.71 39.31 1.70
N GLU A 655 12.94 38.71 2.87
CA GLU A 655 13.74 37.51 3.06
C GLU A 655 12.91 36.23 3.16
N LEU A 656 11.57 36.36 3.22
CA LEU A 656 10.61 35.25 3.37
C LEU A 656 10.58 34.29 2.18
#